data_AF-A0A2D8XN05-F1
#
_entry.id   AF-A0A2D8XN05-F1
#
_cell.length_a   1.000
_cell.length_b   1.000
_cell.length_c   1.000
_cell.angle_alpha   90.00
_cell.angle_beta   90.00
_cell.angle_gamma   90.00
#
_symmetry.space_group_name_H-M   'P 1'
#
loop_
_entity.id
_entity.type
_entity.pdbx_description
1 polymer ?
#
loop_
_entity_poly.entity_id
_entity_poly.type
_entity_poly.pdbx_seq_one_letter_code
_entity_poly.pdbx_strand_id
1 'polypeptide(L)'
;MATLTVGDTTPRVQYTASAGQTVFAYGFPIFADADLKVFVGSTVKTLGSTAATSHYQVSGAGTTSGGNVTFGAGLTDGDIVTIYRDLAVSRATDFQTGGDLLAETLNDELDKSIMMIQQQERDVATRTLRFGQFVTGLPLNDINTNATDRANKLIGFGSDGQPIATQELGSYKGNWTASTAYVQRDIVKDSGTNNIFLANTAHTSSGSLPITSNTDSGKWDLLVDASSATTSATAAASSATAAASSASTATSKATEAESAASAVGFKFNFDNATSMADPGGGDFRFNHATVGSVTAVAFDATSGDTGNPDVSDFIATWDDSTSTINGHVIFKKSGTPATYAIFTVGAVTDNTGWLQVALTHVASNGTWSNADGCFIQFVRTGDKGTTGDRGSDAGLDMTFESETGDSDQGAGKVWFNNGTLSSATVLYMDDADANGADINSLVDSWDDSTTTALRGTIKVTQKASNAIFAIYNVTGAVTDASGYSKIAVTYVTGNGSFTDGDASTVNFARTGNTGASGSVTPGDNEFRILDNADATKKIAFEASSIGSGTTRTITVPNSNITLVGSGSIVNADIDGSADIALTKLASNPSNASNLASGTVPVARLGSGTASSSTFLRGDQSWQAISGGSLTKIATAANNSAVSAITFTDCFSATYDVYLITIKSIDVVSDSSNLMISFGNSDLSSLTSCGFRLTELDVAGSTTNAIEASGQTTSKISHAQSSGNITTAPCCADLFVYAPHDSATATRIIGQSSYYRANLARTDLLISATSASSDVSFKLASSTGNIGNSSLNARVTVYGVSH
;
A
#
# COMPACT_ATOMS: atom_id res chain seq x y z
N MET A 1 -74.05 -35.70 -6.72
CA MET A 1 -72.85 -35.16 -7.40
C MET A 1 -71.80 -36.27 -7.46
N ALA A 2 -70.77 -36.13 -8.28
CA ALA A 2 -69.87 -37.24 -8.60
C ALA A 2 -68.73 -37.37 -7.59
N THR A 3 -68.46 -38.58 -7.10
CA THR A 3 -67.27 -38.89 -6.30
C THR A 3 -66.04 -38.79 -7.20
N LEU A 4 -65.38 -37.64 -7.18
CA LEU A 4 -64.14 -37.41 -7.92
C LEU A 4 -62.96 -38.02 -7.15
N THR A 5 -61.87 -38.26 -7.85
CA THR A 5 -60.60 -38.61 -7.23
C THR A 5 -59.53 -37.67 -7.78
N VAL A 6 -58.96 -36.83 -6.93
CA VAL A 6 -57.96 -35.85 -7.36
C VAL A 6 -56.58 -36.48 -7.29
N GLY A 7 -56.09 -36.99 -8.43
CA GLY A 7 -54.73 -37.52 -8.56
C GLY A 7 -53.68 -36.40 -8.71
N ASP A 8 -52.42 -36.75 -8.47
CA ASP A 8 -51.26 -35.87 -8.69
C ASP A 8 -51.01 -35.66 -10.19
N THR A 9 -51.69 -34.66 -10.76
CA THR A 9 -51.62 -34.33 -12.18
C THR A 9 -51.58 -32.83 -12.36
N THR A 10 -50.85 -32.37 -13.38
CA THR A 10 -50.87 -30.96 -13.76
C THR A 10 -52.17 -30.68 -14.51
N PRO A 11 -53.06 -29.78 -14.04
CA PRO A 11 -54.37 -29.55 -14.64
C PRO A 11 -54.29 -28.61 -15.87
N ARG A 12 -53.39 -28.95 -16.80
CA ARG A 12 -53.13 -28.25 -18.07
C ARG A 12 -52.71 -29.25 -19.14
N VAL A 13 -53.26 -29.08 -20.33
CA VAL A 13 -52.83 -29.80 -21.53
C VAL A 13 -52.74 -28.84 -22.72
N GLN A 14 -51.85 -29.14 -23.66
CA GLN A 14 -51.68 -28.38 -24.89
C GLN A 14 -51.61 -29.32 -26.08
N TYR A 15 -52.29 -28.94 -27.16
CA TYR A 15 -52.34 -29.69 -28.41
C TYR A 15 -51.94 -28.78 -29.57
N THR A 16 -51.34 -29.38 -30.59
CA THR A 16 -51.25 -28.80 -31.92
C THR A 16 -52.38 -29.40 -32.76
N ALA A 17 -53.30 -28.58 -33.22
CA ALA A 17 -54.45 -29.02 -34.00
C ALA A 17 -54.01 -29.49 -35.39
N SER A 18 -54.56 -30.61 -35.84
CA SER A 18 -54.55 -30.97 -37.26
C SER A 18 -55.67 -30.22 -38.01
N ALA A 19 -55.51 -30.04 -39.33
CA ALA A 19 -56.53 -29.40 -40.16
C ALA A 19 -57.95 -29.95 -39.92
N GLY A 20 -58.87 -29.10 -39.49
CA GLY A 20 -60.27 -29.44 -39.28
C GLY A 20 -60.58 -30.15 -37.96
N GLN A 21 -59.60 -30.34 -37.07
CA GLN A 21 -59.81 -30.96 -35.75
C GLN A 21 -60.70 -30.08 -34.87
N THR A 22 -61.73 -30.68 -34.27
CA THR A 22 -62.70 -29.97 -33.40
C THR A 22 -62.68 -30.45 -31.96
N VAL A 23 -62.15 -31.64 -31.66
CA VAL A 23 -62.24 -32.27 -30.33
C VAL A 23 -60.84 -32.42 -29.72
N PHE A 24 -60.71 -31.98 -28.47
CA PHE A 24 -59.48 -32.04 -27.69
C PHE A 24 -59.80 -32.52 -26.27
N ALA A 25 -59.15 -33.60 -25.84
CA ALA A 25 -59.38 -34.16 -24.51
C ALA A 25 -58.72 -33.30 -23.41
N TYR A 26 -59.21 -33.41 -22.18
CA TYR A 26 -58.50 -32.97 -20.98
C TYR A 26 -58.56 -34.12 -19.97
N GLY A 27 -57.41 -34.47 -19.41
CA GLY A 27 -57.24 -35.69 -18.59
C GLY A 27 -57.27 -35.45 -17.09
N PHE A 28 -57.94 -34.40 -16.62
CA PHE A 28 -57.97 -34.01 -15.21
C PHE A 28 -59.40 -33.63 -14.78
N PRO A 29 -59.77 -33.83 -13.50
CA PRO A 29 -61.12 -33.58 -13.02
C PRO A 29 -61.44 -32.07 -12.89
N ILE A 30 -62.69 -31.74 -13.16
CA ILE A 30 -63.33 -30.42 -12.97
C ILE A 30 -64.73 -30.62 -12.37
N PHE A 31 -65.27 -29.63 -11.65
CA PHE A 31 -66.61 -29.73 -11.03
C PHE A 31 -67.73 -29.25 -11.96
N ALA A 32 -67.46 -28.18 -12.70
CA ALA A 32 -68.38 -27.59 -13.67
C ALA A 32 -67.64 -27.28 -14.98
N ASP A 33 -68.37 -27.22 -16.09
CA ASP A 33 -67.82 -26.86 -17.41
C ASP A 33 -67.10 -25.50 -17.40
N ALA A 34 -67.56 -24.57 -16.54
CA ALA A 34 -66.99 -23.23 -16.36
C ALA A 34 -65.63 -23.22 -15.65
N ASP A 35 -65.22 -24.33 -15.02
CA ASP A 35 -63.92 -24.44 -14.35
C ASP A 35 -62.76 -24.71 -15.34
N LEU A 36 -63.02 -24.67 -16.65
CA LEU A 36 -62.00 -24.74 -17.69
C LEU A 36 -61.83 -23.41 -18.40
N LYS A 37 -60.58 -23.16 -18.79
CA LYS A 37 -60.22 -22.08 -19.70
C LYS A 37 -59.49 -22.63 -20.91
N VAL A 38 -59.90 -22.15 -22.07
CA VAL A 38 -59.39 -22.61 -23.36
C VAL A 38 -58.88 -21.45 -24.18
N PHE A 39 -57.69 -21.61 -24.74
CA PHE A 39 -57.06 -20.68 -25.67
C PHE A 39 -56.80 -21.37 -27.00
N VAL A 40 -56.90 -20.61 -28.09
CA VAL A 40 -56.31 -20.95 -29.38
C VAL A 40 -55.27 -19.87 -29.70
N GLY A 41 -54.00 -20.26 -29.79
CA GLY A 41 -52.88 -19.32 -29.76
C GLY A 41 -52.88 -18.52 -28.45
N SER A 42 -52.95 -17.20 -28.55
CA SER A 42 -53.04 -16.27 -27.41
C SER A 42 -54.46 -15.81 -27.08
N THR A 43 -55.47 -16.23 -27.86
CA THR A 43 -56.85 -15.72 -27.74
C THR A 43 -57.69 -16.63 -26.84
N VAL A 44 -58.25 -16.06 -25.76
CA VAL A 44 -59.25 -16.73 -24.90
C VAL A 44 -60.49 -17.06 -25.72
N LYS A 45 -60.97 -18.29 -25.60
CA LYS A 45 -62.23 -18.72 -26.20
C LYS A 45 -63.34 -18.73 -25.16
N THR A 46 -64.58 -18.64 -25.62
CA THR A 46 -65.77 -18.50 -24.76
C THR A 46 -66.49 -19.84 -24.66
N LEU A 47 -66.79 -20.26 -23.43
CA LEU A 47 -67.61 -21.44 -23.15
C LEU A 47 -69.08 -21.16 -23.49
N GLY A 48 -69.75 -22.13 -24.12
CA GLY A 48 -71.22 -22.16 -24.25
C GLY A 48 -71.79 -23.54 -23.99
N SER A 49 -73.11 -23.60 -23.81
CA SER A 49 -73.84 -24.85 -23.58
C SER A 49 -73.84 -25.78 -24.80
N THR A 50 -73.61 -25.24 -26.00
CA THR A 50 -73.28 -25.99 -27.21
C THR A 50 -72.22 -25.26 -28.03
N ALA A 51 -71.45 -25.99 -28.82
CA ALA A 51 -70.42 -25.46 -29.72
C ALA A 51 -70.99 -24.55 -30.83
N ALA A 52 -72.31 -24.56 -31.03
CA ALA A 52 -73.01 -23.66 -31.96
C ALA A 52 -73.38 -22.30 -31.35
N THR A 53 -73.39 -22.19 -30.01
CA THR A 53 -73.80 -20.98 -29.27
C THR A 53 -72.63 -20.16 -28.73
N SER A 54 -71.40 -20.70 -28.78
CA SER A 54 -70.15 -20.05 -28.36
C SER A 54 -68.96 -20.74 -29.02
N HIS A 55 -67.73 -20.38 -28.64
CA HIS A 55 -66.52 -20.89 -29.30
C HIS A 55 -66.27 -22.38 -29.05
N TYR A 56 -66.54 -22.86 -27.83
CA TYR A 56 -66.40 -24.27 -27.48
C TYR A 56 -67.45 -24.69 -26.44
N GLN A 57 -67.68 -25.99 -26.35
CA GLN A 57 -68.41 -26.64 -25.26
C GLN A 57 -67.49 -27.61 -24.52
N VAL A 58 -67.83 -27.91 -23.27
CA VAL A 58 -67.13 -28.88 -22.43
C VAL A 58 -68.04 -30.08 -22.20
N SER A 59 -67.42 -31.24 -22.00
CA SER A 59 -68.06 -32.48 -21.58
C SER A 59 -67.18 -33.15 -20.54
N GLY A 60 -67.74 -33.97 -19.67
CA GLY A 60 -66.98 -34.68 -18.62
C GLY A 60 -66.74 -33.87 -17.34
N ALA A 61 -67.51 -32.79 -17.10
CA ALA A 61 -67.55 -32.20 -15.76
C ALA A 61 -68.10 -33.23 -14.75
N GLY A 62 -67.48 -33.30 -13.57
CA GLY A 62 -67.81 -34.30 -12.56
C GLY A 62 -67.29 -35.71 -12.88
N THR A 63 -66.31 -35.89 -13.77
CA THR A 63 -65.65 -37.19 -13.97
C THR A 63 -64.17 -37.14 -13.57
N THR A 64 -63.68 -38.22 -12.94
CA THR A 64 -62.28 -38.32 -12.49
C THR A 64 -61.28 -38.29 -13.65
N SER A 65 -61.63 -38.90 -14.79
CA SER A 65 -60.75 -38.98 -15.97
C SER A 65 -60.77 -37.73 -16.84
N GLY A 66 -61.56 -36.71 -16.48
CA GLY A 66 -61.83 -35.54 -17.32
C GLY A 66 -62.72 -35.87 -18.53
N GLY A 67 -62.62 -35.06 -19.57
CA GLY A 67 -63.51 -35.15 -20.74
C GLY A 67 -62.98 -34.45 -21.96
N ASN A 68 -63.86 -33.82 -22.76
CA ASN A 68 -63.48 -33.20 -24.02
C ASN A 68 -63.93 -31.73 -24.11
N VAL A 69 -63.08 -30.91 -24.71
CA VAL A 69 -63.39 -29.61 -25.28
C VAL A 69 -63.72 -29.81 -26.76
N THR A 70 -64.88 -29.33 -27.20
CA THR A 70 -65.31 -29.42 -28.60
C THR A 70 -65.60 -28.04 -29.17
N PHE A 71 -64.91 -27.68 -30.25
CA PHE A 71 -65.10 -26.44 -31.00
C PHE A 71 -66.22 -26.55 -32.03
N GLY A 72 -66.92 -25.44 -32.29
CA GLY A 72 -68.02 -25.38 -33.26
C GLY A 72 -67.58 -25.41 -34.72
N ALA A 73 -66.33 -25.01 -34.98
CA ALA A 73 -65.67 -25.07 -36.28
C ALA A 73 -64.30 -25.74 -36.13
N GLY A 74 -63.87 -26.45 -37.17
CA GLY A 74 -62.56 -27.10 -37.20
C GLY A 74 -61.43 -26.07 -37.14
N LEU A 75 -60.41 -26.35 -36.32
CA LEU A 75 -59.24 -25.48 -36.20
C LEU A 75 -58.29 -25.65 -37.39
N THR A 76 -57.41 -24.69 -37.57
CA THR A 76 -56.42 -24.69 -38.65
C THR A 76 -55.25 -25.61 -38.27
N ASP A 77 -54.60 -26.21 -39.27
CA ASP A 77 -53.38 -26.99 -39.03
C ASP A 77 -52.31 -26.11 -38.36
N GLY A 78 -51.74 -26.60 -37.25
CA GLY A 78 -50.75 -25.86 -36.48
C GLY A 78 -51.32 -24.93 -35.40
N ASP A 79 -52.65 -24.77 -35.30
CA ASP A 79 -53.25 -24.00 -34.20
C ASP A 79 -52.93 -24.64 -32.85
N ILE A 80 -52.40 -23.85 -31.91
CA ILE A 80 -52.08 -24.34 -30.57
C ILE A 80 -53.28 -24.17 -29.65
N VAL A 81 -53.87 -25.28 -29.21
CA VAL A 81 -54.96 -25.31 -28.24
C VAL A 81 -54.40 -25.52 -26.85
N THR A 82 -54.64 -24.58 -25.94
CA THR A 82 -54.24 -24.72 -24.53
C THR A 82 -55.49 -24.81 -23.66
N ILE A 83 -55.60 -25.89 -22.89
CA ILE A 83 -56.72 -26.15 -21.98
C ILE A 83 -56.17 -26.25 -20.57
N TYR A 84 -56.77 -25.54 -19.62
CA TYR A 84 -56.40 -25.67 -18.22
C TYR A 84 -57.55 -25.40 -17.27
N ARG A 85 -57.45 -25.93 -16.04
CA ARG A 85 -58.40 -25.66 -14.95
C ARG A 85 -58.23 -24.25 -14.40
N ASP A 86 -59.33 -23.50 -14.32
CA ASP A 86 -59.45 -22.16 -13.77
C ASP A 86 -60.58 -22.16 -12.71
N LEU A 87 -60.29 -22.77 -11.55
CA LEU A 87 -61.19 -22.74 -10.41
C LEU A 87 -61.10 -21.39 -9.70
N ALA A 88 -62.26 -20.80 -9.38
CA ALA A 88 -62.31 -19.65 -8.48
C ALA A 88 -61.79 -20.06 -7.09
N VAL A 89 -60.83 -19.31 -6.55
CA VAL A 89 -60.30 -19.52 -5.19
C VAL A 89 -61.30 -18.98 -4.17
N SER A 90 -62.36 -19.76 -3.92
CA SER A 90 -63.40 -19.47 -2.94
C SER A 90 -63.99 -20.75 -2.33
N ARG A 91 -64.29 -20.67 -1.03
CA ARG A 91 -65.08 -21.69 -0.34
C ARG A 91 -66.56 -21.38 -0.53
N ALA A 92 -67.33 -22.38 -0.99
CA ALA A 92 -68.77 -22.24 -1.23
C ALA A 92 -69.61 -22.96 -0.15
N THR A 93 -68.97 -23.83 0.65
CA THR A 93 -69.61 -24.70 1.64
C THR A 93 -69.38 -24.18 3.05
N ASP A 94 -70.45 -24.07 3.85
CA ASP A 94 -70.40 -23.72 5.27
C ASP A 94 -71.09 -24.81 6.12
N PHE A 95 -70.32 -25.48 6.99
CA PHE A 95 -70.82 -26.57 7.84
C PHE A 95 -71.52 -25.99 9.08
N GLN A 96 -72.80 -26.30 9.26
CA GLN A 96 -73.58 -25.83 10.39
C GLN A 96 -73.24 -26.59 11.69
N THR A 97 -73.19 -25.89 12.83
CA THR A 97 -72.93 -26.52 14.14
C THR A 97 -74.06 -27.48 14.52
N GLY A 98 -73.74 -28.75 14.79
CA GLY A 98 -74.71 -29.78 15.17
C GLY A 98 -75.55 -30.35 14.01
N GLY A 99 -75.26 -29.96 12.76
CA GLY A 99 -75.84 -30.56 11.56
C GLY A 99 -75.08 -31.82 11.10
N ASP A 100 -75.68 -32.59 10.20
CA ASP A 100 -75.08 -33.80 9.66
C ASP A 100 -73.84 -33.46 8.81
N LEU A 101 -72.72 -34.12 9.10
CA LEU A 101 -71.52 -34.08 8.26
C LEU A 101 -71.66 -35.12 7.14
N LEU A 102 -72.24 -34.70 6.02
CA LEU A 102 -72.38 -35.55 4.85
C LEU A 102 -71.00 -35.78 4.23
N ALA A 103 -70.59 -37.06 4.14
CA ALA A 103 -69.31 -37.44 3.54
C ALA A 103 -69.17 -36.93 2.10
N GLU A 104 -70.27 -36.80 1.35
CA GLU A 104 -70.27 -36.20 0.00
C GLU A 104 -69.85 -34.73 0.01
N THR A 105 -70.47 -33.90 0.85
CA THR A 105 -70.18 -32.46 0.95
C THR A 105 -68.76 -32.21 1.46
N LEU A 106 -68.30 -33.08 2.37
CA LEU A 106 -66.93 -33.02 2.87
C LEU A 106 -65.91 -33.40 1.79
N ASN A 107 -66.14 -34.47 1.03
CA ASN A 107 -65.24 -34.87 -0.06
C ASN A 107 -65.19 -33.80 -1.16
N ASP A 108 -66.33 -33.23 -1.56
CA ASP A 108 -66.36 -32.16 -2.58
C ASP A 108 -65.53 -30.95 -2.16
N GLU A 109 -65.64 -30.52 -0.89
CA GLU A 109 -64.88 -29.37 -0.38
C GLU A 109 -63.38 -29.68 -0.27
N LEU A 110 -63.01 -30.90 0.18
CA LEU A 110 -61.61 -31.33 0.24
C LEU A 110 -61.01 -31.43 -1.16
N ASP A 111 -61.69 -32.07 -2.11
CA ASP A 111 -61.25 -32.19 -3.49
C ASP A 111 -61.07 -30.80 -4.13
N LYS A 112 -62.02 -29.89 -3.92
CA LYS A 112 -61.92 -28.51 -4.42
C LYS A 112 -60.69 -27.78 -3.86
N SER A 113 -60.39 -27.96 -2.57
CA SER A 113 -59.20 -27.37 -1.95
C SER A 113 -57.89 -27.89 -2.56
N ILE A 114 -57.79 -29.21 -2.80
CA ILE A 114 -56.62 -29.82 -3.45
C ILE A 114 -56.49 -29.35 -4.90
N MET A 115 -57.61 -29.25 -5.62
CA MET A 115 -57.60 -28.77 -7.00
C MET A 115 -57.15 -27.30 -7.12
N MET A 116 -57.51 -26.43 -6.18
CA MET A 116 -57.02 -25.06 -6.10
C MET A 116 -55.51 -25.02 -5.83
N ILE A 117 -55.01 -25.87 -4.92
CA ILE A 117 -53.57 -25.98 -4.61
C ILE A 117 -52.79 -26.42 -5.85
N GLN A 118 -53.23 -27.47 -6.55
CA GLN A 118 -52.60 -27.93 -7.80
C GLN A 118 -52.57 -26.85 -8.89
N GLN A 119 -53.63 -26.04 -8.98
CA GLN A 119 -53.69 -24.92 -9.92
C GLN A 119 -52.62 -23.87 -9.57
N GLN A 120 -52.51 -23.51 -8.30
CA GLN A 120 -51.53 -22.55 -7.80
C GLN A 120 -50.09 -23.05 -7.97
N GLU A 121 -49.84 -24.32 -7.67
CA GLU A 121 -48.54 -24.97 -7.90
C GLU A 121 -48.13 -24.88 -9.36
N ARG A 122 -49.05 -25.19 -10.29
CA ARG A 122 -48.81 -25.04 -11.73
C ARG A 122 -48.46 -23.60 -12.11
N ASP A 123 -49.17 -22.62 -11.58
CA ASP A 123 -48.90 -21.21 -11.89
C ASP A 123 -47.52 -20.78 -11.36
N VAL A 124 -47.14 -21.18 -10.15
CA VAL A 124 -45.78 -20.95 -9.63
C VAL A 124 -44.73 -21.68 -10.47
N ALA A 125 -44.94 -22.95 -10.81
CA ALA A 125 -43.97 -23.77 -11.51
C ALA A 125 -43.72 -23.33 -12.97
N THR A 126 -44.72 -22.75 -13.63
CA THR A 126 -44.67 -22.50 -15.08
C THR A 126 -44.76 -21.02 -15.47
N ARG A 127 -45.17 -20.14 -14.56
CA ARG A 127 -45.50 -18.74 -14.89
C ARG A 127 -44.92 -17.70 -13.92
N THR A 128 -44.05 -18.10 -12.99
CA THR A 128 -43.34 -17.17 -12.09
C THR A 128 -41.83 -17.20 -12.28
N LEU A 129 -41.16 -16.12 -11.89
CA LEU A 129 -39.69 -16.09 -11.78
C LEU A 129 -39.29 -16.92 -10.55
N ARG A 130 -38.44 -17.94 -10.76
CA ARG A 130 -37.99 -18.85 -9.69
C ARG A 130 -36.51 -18.66 -9.43
N PHE A 131 -36.14 -18.60 -8.15
CA PHE A 131 -34.76 -18.65 -7.70
C PHE A 131 -34.44 -20.06 -7.19
N GLY A 132 -33.17 -20.46 -7.29
CA GLY A 132 -32.74 -21.77 -6.79
C GLY A 132 -32.90 -21.87 -5.27
N GLN A 133 -33.11 -23.09 -4.75
CA GLN A 133 -33.39 -23.34 -3.33
C GLN A 133 -32.27 -22.94 -2.36
N PHE A 134 -31.06 -22.67 -2.86
CA PHE A 134 -29.90 -22.24 -2.07
C PHE A 134 -29.66 -20.73 -2.12
N VAL A 135 -30.54 -19.97 -2.78
CA VAL A 135 -30.45 -18.51 -2.81
C VAL A 135 -31.00 -17.96 -1.49
N THR A 136 -30.11 -17.46 -0.63
CA THR A 136 -30.45 -16.84 0.66
C THR A 136 -30.54 -15.31 0.51
N GLY A 137 -31.46 -14.67 1.24
CA GLY A 137 -31.60 -13.21 1.20
C GLY A 137 -32.29 -12.72 -0.08
N LEU A 138 -33.32 -13.43 -0.54
CA LEU A 138 -34.11 -13.04 -1.71
C LEU A 138 -34.77 -11.69 -1.47
N PRO A 139 -34.42 -10.66 -2.24
CA PRO A 139 -34.84 -9.34 -1.89
C PRO A 139 -35.92 -8.93 -2.87
N LEU A 140 -37.10 -9.50 -2.67
CA LEU A 140 -38.27 -9.14 -3.47
C LEU A 140 -38.88 -7.86 -2.90
N ASN A 141 -38.17 -6.74 -3.07
CA ASN A 141 -38.87 -5.47 -3.12
C ASN A 141 -39.76 -5.49 -4.36
N ASP A 142 -40.97 -4.96 -4.25
CA ASP A 142 -41.82 -4.74 -5.42
C ASP A 142 -41.03 -3.94 -6.46
N ILE A 143 -41.12 -4.33 -7.73
CA ILE A 143 -40.75 -3.45 -8.83
C ILE A 143 -41.78 -2.31 -8.81
N ASN A 144 -41.55 -1.32 -7.96
CA ASN A 144 -42.48 -0.24 -7.59
C ASN A 144 -42.69 0.81 -8.71
N THR A 145 -42.37 0.42 -9.95
CA THR A 145 -42.41 1.29 -11.12
C THR A 145 -43.71 1.05 -11.88
N ASN A 146 -44.44 2.13 -12.15
CA ASN A 146 -45.70 2.08 -12.89
C ASN A 146 -45.48 1.50 -14.29
N ALA A 147 -46.54 1.07 -14.98
CA ALA A 147 -46.42 0.46 -16.32
C ALA A 147 -45.63 1.33 -17.31
N THR A 148 -45.76 2.66 -17.21
CA THR A 148 -45.01 3.64 -18.00
C THR A 148 -43.51 3.60 -17.74
N ASP A 149 -43.10 3.44 -16.48
CA ASP A 149 -41.69 3.41 -16.08
C ASP A 149 -41.00 2.10 -16.46
N ARG A 150 -41.78 1.03 -16.65
CA ARG A 150 -41.30 -0.28 -17.12
C ARG A 150 -41.31 -0.41 -18.65
N ALA A 151 -41.92 0.52 -19.37
CA ALA A 151 -41.96 0.46 -20.83
C ALA A 151 -40.54 0.52 -21.42
N ASN A 152 -40.23 -0.39 -22.36
CA ASN A 152 -38.94 -0.51 -23.04
C ASN A 152 -37.72 -0.73 -22.11
N LYS A 153 -37.94 -1.32 -20.93
CA LYS A 153 -36.88 -1.71 -20.00
C LYS A 153 -36.79 -3.22 -19.84
N LEU A 154 -35.57 -3.72 -19.72
CA LEU A 154 -35.24 -5.08 -19.34
C LEU A 154 -35.32 -5.25 -17.82
N ILE A 155 -35.59 -6.47 -17.35
CA ILE A 155 -35.38 -6.83 -15.95
C ILE A 155 -33.91 -7.23 -15.78
N GLY A 156 -33.17 -6.49 -14.96
CA GLY A 156 -31.78 -6.76 -14.61
C GLY A 156 -31.59 -6.82 -13.09
N PHE A 157 -30.37 -7.12 -12.63
CA PHE A 157 -30.01 -7.09 -11.22
C PHE A 157 -29.09 -5.91 -10.92
N GLY A 158 -29.46 -5.09 -9.93
CA GLY A 158 -28.68 -3.95 -9.45
C GLY A 158 -27.41 -4.38 -8.72
N SER A 159 -26.58 -3.42 -8.32
CA SER A 159 -25.34 -3.68 -7.56
C SER A 159 -25.59 -4.28 -6.16
N ASP A 160 -26.82 -4.14 -5.67
CA ASP A 160 -27.35 -4.73 -4.44
C ASP A 160 -28.04 -6.09 -4.66
N GLY A 161 -28.09 -6.58 -5.91
CA GLY A 161 -28.75 -7.83 -6.27
C GLY A 161 -30.27 -7.72 -6.39
N GLN A 162 -30.86 -6.52 -6.31
CA GLN A 162 -32.30 -6.30 -6.50
C GLN A 162 -32.72 -6.41 -7.96
N PRO A 163 -33.90 -6.96 -8.28
CA PRO A 163 -34.47 -6.82 -9.61
C PRO A 163 -34.80 -5.35 -9.90
N ILE A 164 -34.22 -4.81 -10.99
CA ILE A 164 -34.44 -3.43 -11.46
C ILE A 164 -34.91 -3.42 -12.92
N ALA A 165 -35.69 -2.42 -13.29
CA ALA A 165 -36.00 -2.14 -14.69
C ALA A 165 -34.89 -1.26 -15.29
N THR A 166 -34.07 -1.82 -16.18
CA THR A 166 -32.94 -1.13 -16.83
C THR A 166 -33.19 -0.91 -18.33
N GLN A 167 -32.66 0.16 -18.92
CA GLN A 167 -32.85 0.44 -20.35
C GLN A 167 -31.95 -0.48 -21.20
N GLU A 168 -32.49 -1.02 -22.29
CA GLU A 168 -31.73 -1.82 -23.26
C GLU A 168 -30.59 -0.99 -23.91
N LEU A 169 -29.49 -1.63 -24.32
CA LEU A 169 -28.60 -1.05 -25.33
C LEU A 169 -29.39 -1.02 -26.65
N GLY A 170 -29.34 0.08 -27.40
CA GLY A 170 -30.03 0.12 -28.69
C GLY A 170 -29.39 -0.84 -29.70
N SER A 171 -30.04 -1.01 -30.85
CA SER A 171 -29.55 -1.90 -31.90
C SER A 171 -28.35 -1.29 -32.62
N TYR A 172 -27.42 -2.12 -33.09
CA TYR A 172 -26.41 -1.67 -34.04
C TYR A 172 -27.05 -1.46 -35.42
N LYS A 173 -27.03 -0.22 -35.90
CA LYS A 173 -27.71 0.22 -37.14
C LYS A 173 -26.79 0.18 -38.36
N GLY A 174 -25.57 -0.31 -38.22
CA GLY A 174 -24.59 -0.32 -39.31
C GLY A 174 -23.99 1.05 -39.57
N ASN A 175 -23.69 1.33 -40.84
CA ASN A 175 -23.22 2.65 -41.27
C ASN A 175 -24.36 3.67 -41.22
N TRP A 176 -24.05 4.89 -40.79
CA TRP A 176 -25.01 5.97 -40.70
C TRP A 176 -25.59 6.28 -42.07
N THR A 177 -26.91 6.39 -42.10
CA THR A 177 -27.70 6.76 -43.28
C THR A 177 -28.68 7.86 -42.87
N ALA A 178 -28.93 8.81 -43.77
CA ALA A 178 -29.94 9.86 -43.59
C ALA A 178 -31.37 9.28 -43.61
N SER A 179 -32.34 10.04 -43.09
CA SER A 179 -33.76 9.68 -43.05
C SER A 179 -34.07 8.36 -42.35
N THR A 180 -33.19 7.91 -41.45
CA THR A 180 -33.33 6.65 -40.72
C THR A 180 -33.76 6.95 -39.29
N ALA A 181 -34.76 6.23 -38.79
CA ALA A 181 -35.19 6.36 -37.40
C ALA A 181 -34.21 5.62 -36.46
N TYR A 182 -33.70 6.36 -35.47
CA TYR A 182 -32.87 5.87 -34.39
C TYR A 182 -33.61 6.05 -33.07
N VAL A 183 -33.57 5.01 -32.24
CA VAL A 183 -34.02 5.10 -30.84
C VAL A 183 -32.83 5.47 -29.95
N GLN A 184 -33.12 5.91 -28.73
CA GLN A 184 -32.07 6.20 -27.75
C GLN A 184 -31.19 4.95 -27.56
N ARG A 185 -29.88 5.15 -27.49
CA ARG A 185 -28.82 4.14 -27.36
C ARG A 185 -28.54 3.28 -28.59
N ASP A 186 -29.17 3.54 -29.74
CA ASP A 186 -28.77 2.90 -31.00
C ASP A 186 -27.31 3.24 -31.33
N ILE A 187 -26.56 2.25 -31.83
CA ILE A 187 -25.15 2.40 -32.18
C ILE A 187 -25.02 2.50 -33.70
N VAL A 188 -24.23 3.46 -34.17
CA VAL A 188 -24.04 3.71 -35.61
C VAL A 188 -22.58 4.02 -35.91
N LYS A 189 -22.10 3.60 -37.08
CA LYS A 189 -20.78 3.93 -37.59
C LYS A 189 -20.85 5.11 -38.55
N ASP A 190 -20.06 6.14 -38.33
CA ASP A 190 -19.76 7.16 -39.33
C ASP A 190 -18.76 6.57 -40.34
N SER A 191 -19.17 6.33 -41.57
CA SER A 191 -18.26 5.75 -42.59
C SER A 191 -17.26 6.75 -43.18
N GLY A 192 -17.44 8.06 -42.93
CA GLY A 192 -16.50 9.10 -43.35
C GLY A 192 -15.30 9.22 -42.39
N THR A 193 -15.56 9.17 -41.09
CA THR A 193 -14.51 9.23 -40.05
C THR A 193 -14.12 7.87 -39.46
N ASN A 194 -14.90 6.82 -39.75
CA ASN A 194 -14.86 5.51 -39.08
C ASN A 194 -15.21 5.53 -37.59
N ASN A 195 -15.57 6.68 -37.03
CA ASN A 195 -15.96 6.81 -35.63
C ASN A 195 -17.29 6.09 -35.36
N ILE A 196 -17.45 5.59 -34.14
CA ILE A 196 -18.68 4.92 -33.69
C ILE A 196 -19.40 5.86 -32.74
N PHE A 197 -20.70 6.06 -32.97
CA PHE A 197 -21.56 6.94 -32.19
C PHE A 197 -22.72 6.17 -31.57
N LEU A 198 -23.25 6.72 -30.49
CA LEU A 198 -24.46 6.28 -29.84
C LEU A 198 -25.51 7.40 -29.90
N ALA A 199 -26.73 7.09 -30.29
CA ALA A 199 -27.83 8.06 -30.29
C ALA A 199 -28.23 8.42 -28.85
N ASN A 200 -28.06 9.67 -28.44
CA ASN A 200 -28.42 10.11 -27.07
C ASN A 200 -29.90 10.49 -26.93
N THR A 201 -30.56 10.76 -28.06
CA THR A 201 -31.98 11.14 -28.16
C THR A 201 -32.61 10.46 -29.37
N ALA A 202 -33.82 9.90 -29.22
CA ALA A 202 -34.54 9.31 -30.34
C ALA A 202 -34.87 10.36 -31.42
N HIS A 203 -34.53 10.09 -32.68
CA HIS A 203 -34.77 11.00 -33.80
C HIS A 203 -34.71 10.27 -35.15
N THR A 204 -35.23 10.91 -36.20
CA THR A 204 -34.94 10.51 -37.58
C THR A 204 -33.74 11.31 -38.07
N SER A 205 -32.68 10.63 -38.52
CA SER A 205 -31.45 11.27 -38.96
C SER A 205 -31.64 12.17 -40.19
N SER A 206 -30.84 13.21 -40.28
CA SER A 206 -30.83 14.22 -41.34
C SER A 206 -29.41 14.76 -41.56
N GLY A 207 -29.19 15.50 -42.65
CA GLY A 207 -27.86 16.01 -43.01
C GLY A 207 -27.01 15.00 -43.78
N SER A 208 -25.69 15.15 -43.70
CA SER A 208 -24.69 14.31 -44.37
C SER A 208 -23.57 13.92 -43.42
N LEU A 209 -22.78 12.90 -43.76
CA LEU A 209 -21.54 12.61 -43.04
C LEU A 209 -20.54 13.79 -43.16
N PRO A 210 -19.65 13.96 -42.17
CA PRO A 210 -19.53 13.19 -40.93
C PRO A 210 -20.57 13.61 -39.86
N ILE A 211 -20.91 12.68 -38.98
CA ILE A 211 -21.95 12.85 -37.95
C ILE A 211 -21.62 14.02 -37.02
N THR A 212 -20.34 14.24 -36.72
CA THR A 212 -19.86 15.30 -35.82
C THR A 212 -20.14 16.72 -36.30
N SER A 213 -20.40 16.92 -37.59
CA SER A 213 -20.71 18.23 -38.17
C SER A 213 -22.07 18.28 -38.85
N ASN A 214 -22.88 17.22 -38.73
CA ASN A 214 -24.18 17.16 -39.38
C ASN A 214 -25.25 17.91 -38.58
N THR A 215 -26.43 18.05 -39.18
CA THR A 215 -27.60 18.73 -38.59
C THR A 215 -28.03 18.14 -37.24
N ASP A 216 -27.81 16.84 -37.03
CA ASP A 216 -28.17 16.12 -35.82
C ASP A 216 -27.00 15.91 -34.85
N SER A 217 -25.85 16.57 -35.05
CA SER A 217 -24.60 16.31 -34.31
C SER A 217 -24.78 16.31 -32.77
N GLY A 218 -25.64 17.17 -32.22
CA GLY A 218 -25.96 17.20 -30.79
C GLY A 218 -26.79 16.02 -30.26
N LYS A 219 -27.28 15.15 -31.14
CA LYS A 219 -28.07 13.95 -30.81
C LYS A 219 -27.22 12.67 -30.77
N TRP A 220 -25.90 12.81 -30.96
CA TRP A 220 -24.94 11.71 -31.03
C TRP A 220 -23.83 11.91 -30.00
N ASP A 221 -23.57 10.86 -29.22
CA ASP A 221 -22.42 10.79 -28.34
C ASP A 221 -21.34 9.93 -29.01
N LEU A 222 -20.09 10.41 -29.04
CA LEU A 222 -18.96 9.64 -29.56
C LEU A 222 -18.66 8.48 -28.61
N LEU A 223 -18.75 7.26 -29.12
CA LEU A 223 -18.42 6.04 -28.39
C LEU A 223 -16.99 5.56 -28.67
N VAL A 224 -16.54 5.66 -29.93
CA VAL A 224 -15.18 5.28 -30.34
C VAL A 224 -14.62 6.28 -31.35
N ASP A 225 -13.50 6.92 -31.00
CA ASP A 225 -12.73 7.78 -31.90
C ASP A 225 -11.69 6.98 -32.71
N ALA A 226 -12.17 6.27 -33.73
CA ALA A 226 -11.32 5.54 -34.66
C ALA A 226 -10.44 6.46 -35.54
N SER A 227 -10.90 7.69 -35.80
CA SER A 227 -10.22 8.67 -36.63
C SER A 227 -8.91 9.17 -35.99
N SER A 228 -8.96 9.54 -34.71
CA SER A 228 -7.77 9.93 -33.94
C SER A 228 -6.84 8.75 -33.75
N ALA A 229 -7.37 7.56 -33.44
CA ALA A 229 -6.56 6.35 -33.30
C ALA A 229 -5.77 6.01 -34.58
N THR A 230 -6.39 6.12 -35.75
CA THR A 230 -5.74 5.89 -37.05
C THR A 230 -4.67 6.95 -37.35
N THR A 231 -4.94 8.21 -37.00
CA THR A 231 -3.99 9.32 -37.14
C THR A 231 -2.77 9.10 -36.25
N SER A 232 -2.97 8.73 -34.98
CA SER A 232 -1.89 8.41 -34.04
C SER A 232 -1.05 7.23 -34.52
N ALA A 233 -1.67 6.17 -35.07
CA ALA A 233 -0.95 5.04 -35.63
C ALA A 233 -0.07 5.44 -36.83
N THR A 234 -0.59 6.31 -37.71
CA THR A 234 0.17 6.84 -38.85
C THR A 234 1.35 7.71 -38.40
N ALA A 235 1.13 8.61 -37.43
CA ALA A 235 2.20 9.45 -36.88
C ALA A 235 3.31 8.63 -36.19
N ALA A 236 2.94 7.55 -35.49
CA ALA A 236 3.90 6.62 -34.91
C ALA A 236 4.73 5.90 -35.99
N ALA A 237 4.10 5.46 -37.08
CA ALA A 237 4.80 4.86 -38.21
C ALA A 237 5.77 5.85 -38.91
N SER A 238 5.35 7.10 -39.10
CA SER A 238 6.24 8.15 -39.63
C SER A 238 7.42 8.44 -38.70
N SER A 239 7.18 8.46 -37.39
CA SER A 239 8.23 8.66 -36.38
C SER A 239 9.24 7.52 -36.37
N ALA A 240 8.80 6.27 -36.56
CA ALA A 240 9.69 5.12 -36.69
C ALA A 240 10.59 5.22 -37.94
N THR A 241 10.04 5.63 -39.09
CA THR A 241 10.81 5.85 -40.32
C THR A 241 11.84 7.00 -40.16
N ALA A 242 11.44 8.08 -39.49
CA ALA A 242 12.34 9.19 -39.19
C ALA A 242 13.50 8.75 -38.28
N ALA A 243 13.21 7.98 -37.23
CA ALA A 243 14.23 7.43 -36.33
C ALA A 243 15.22 6.51 -37.06
N ALA A 244 14.74 5.66 -37.97
CA ALA A 244 15.61 4.80 -38.79
C ALA A 244 16.54 5.60 -39.72
N SER A 245 16.01 6.67 -40.32
CA SER A 245 16.82 7.61 -41.12
C SER A 245 17.88 8.30 -40.26
N SER A 246 17.51 8.82 -39.09
CA SER A 246 18.43 9.45 -38.15
C SER A 246 19.53 8.50 -37.67
N ALA A 247 19.22 7.22 -37.40
CA ALA A 247 20.22 6.20 -37.05
C ALA A 247 21.23 5.96 -38.18
N SER A 248 20.76 5.95 -39.43
CA SER A 248 21.63 5.81 -40.60
C SER A 248 22.55 7.02 -40.76
N THR A 249 22.01 8.24 -40.62
CA THR A 249 22.80 9.48 -40.63
C THR A 249 23.82 9.54 -39.50
N ALA A 250 23.44 9.13 -38.28
CA ALA A 250 24.36 9.09 -37.14
C ALA A 250 25.55 8.14 -37.39
N THR A 251 25.30 6.98 -38.01
CA THR A 251 26.35 6.03 -38.41
C THR A 251 27.33 6.67 -39.40
N SER A 252 26.83 7.34 -40.45
CA SER A 252 27.70 8.04 -41.41
C SER A 252 28.52 9.15 -40.75
N LYS A 253 27.91 9.95 -39.85
CA LYS A 253 28.60 11.02 -39.14
C LYS A 253 29.65 10.52 -38.14
N ALA A 254 29.47 9.36 -37.54
CA ALA A 254 30.50 8.73 -36.72
C ALA A 254 31.76 8.42 -37.54
N THR A 255 31.61 7.84 -38.74
CA THR A 255 32.73 7.54 -39.65
C THR A 255 33.45 8.80 -40.14
N GLU A 256 32.70 9.86 -40.45
CA GLU A 256 33.28 11.16 -40.83
C GLU A 256 34.08 11.78 -39.67
N ALA A 257 33.57 11.71 -38.44
CA ALA A 257 34.24 12.25 -37.26
C ALA A 257 35.53 11.50 -36.91
N GLU A 258 35.54 10.17 -37.02
CA GLU A 258 36.75 9.35 -36.82
C GLU A 258 37.85 9.68 -37.84
N SER A 259 37.45 9.94 -39.09
CA SER A 259 38.36 10.37 -40.16
C SER A 259 38.94 11.76 -39.90
N ALA A 260 38.13 12.70 -39.39
CA ALA A 260 38.57 14.06 -39.07
C ALA A 260 39.44 14.14 -37.80
N ALA A 261 39.14 13.36 -36.76
CA ALA A 261 39.92 13.35 -35.52
C ALA A 261 41.36 12.85 -35.69
N SER A 262 41.65 12.13 -36.79
CA SER A 262 42.98 11.60 -37.11
C SER A 262 43.84 12.52 -38.00
N ALA A 263 43.31 13.67 -38.44
CA ALA A 263 43.97 14.56 -39.39
C ALA A 263 44.88 15.60 -38.68
N VAL A 264 46.14 15.23 -38.43
CA VAL A 264 47.21 16.16 -38.00
C VAL A 264 48.30 16.31 -39.08
N GLY A 265 48.13 15.67 -40.24
CA GLY A 265 49.09 15.64 -41.34
C GLY A 265 48.50 16.07 -42.68
N PHE A 266 49.35 16.32 -43.68
CA PHE A 266 48.93 16.65 -45.04
C PHE A 266 48.31 15.45 -45.73
N LYS A 267 47.30 15.68 -46.56
CA LYS A 267 46.66 14.60 -47.31
C LYS A 267 47.44 14.31 -48.59
N PHE A 268 47.65 13.04 -48.91
CA PHE A 268 48.12 12.57 -50.21
C PHE A 268 47.38 11.29 -50.60
N ASN A 269 47.31 10.96 -51.89
CA ASN A 269 46.84 9.62 -52.29
C ASN A 269 48.02 8.70 -52.60
N PHE A 270 47.85 7.41 -52.33
CA PHE A 270 48.87 6.41 -52.62
C PHE A 270 48.83 6.00 -54.09
N ASP A 271 49.97 6.14 -54.76
CA ASP A 271 50.23 5.56 -56.06
C ASP A 271 51.07 4.29 -55.91
N ASN A 272 50.63 3.21 -56.55
CA ASN A 272 51.23 1.89 -56.43
C ASN A 272 52.42 1.63 -57.39
N ALA A 273 52.78 2.59 -58.24
CA ALA A 273 54.02 2.53 -59.01
C ALA A 273 55.26 2.55 -58.09
N THR A 274 56.29 1.77 -58.41
CA THR A 274 57.50 1.65 -57.57
C THR A 274 58.74 2.33 -58.15
N SER A 275 58.63 2.92 -59.35
CA SER A 275 59.71 3.70 -59.93
C SER A 275 59.79 5.07 -59.25
N MET A 276 60.98 5.42 -58.76
CA MET A 276 61.23 6.76 -58.20
C MET A 276 61.22 7.81 -59.30
N ALA A 277 60.07 8.46 -59.44
CA ALA A 277 59.74 9.53 -60.35
C ALA A 277 58.55 10.30 -59.76
N ASP A 278 58.22 11.45 -60.34
CA ASP A 278 57.06 12.27 -59.97
C ASP A 278 55.77 11.41 -59.82
N PRO A 279 55.16 11.36 -58.62
CA PRO A 279 53.90 10.65 -58.36
C PRO A 279 52.69 11.23 -59.09
N GLY A 280 52.73 12.51 -59.48
CA GLY A 280 51.59 13.26 -59.96
C GLY A 280 50.91 14.06 -58.84
N GLY A 281 50.24 15.14 -59.23
CA GLY A 281 49.68 16.15 -58.34
C GLY A 281 48.87 15.58 -57.16
N GLY A 282 49.34 15.80 -55.93
CA GLY A 282 48.66 15.37 -54.71
C GLY A 282 48.89 13.92 -54.28
N ASP A 283 49.81 13.22 -54.91
CA ASP A 283 50.08 11.80 -54.65
C ASP A 283 51.48 11.56 -54.04
N PHE A 284 51.65 10.40 -53.44
CA PHE A 284 52.94 9.88 -53.00
C PHE A 284 53.10 8.43 -53.44
N ARG A 285 54.34 7.98 -53.67
CA ARG A 285 54.63 6.58 -54.00
C ARG A 285 55.88 6.06 -53.31
N PHE A 286 55.87 4.78 -52.97
CA PHE A 286 57.03 4.09 -52.40
C PHE A 286 57.88 3.43 -53.47
N ASN A 287 59.19 3.34 -53.25
CA ASN A 287 60.09 2.67 -54.20
C ASN A 287 60.01 1.13 -54.21
N HIS A 288 59.18 0.53 -53.36
CA HIS A 288 58.93 -0.91 -53.28
C HIS A 288 57.45 -1.18 -53.02
N ALA A 289 56.93 -2.28 -53.59
CA ALA A 289 55.53 -2.67 -53.39
C ALA A 289 55.25 -3.19 -51.96
N THR A 290 56.26 -3.76 -51.31
CA THR A 290 56.15 -4.21 -49.91
C THR A 290 56.63 -3.10 -48.98
N VAL A 291 55.74 -2.60 -48.11
CA VAL A 291 56.01 -1.46 -47.21
C VAL A 291 57.25 -1.68 -46.33
N GLY A 292 57.48 -2.91 -45.85
CA GLY A 292 58.66 -3.25 -45.04
C GLY A 292 60.00 -3.18 -45.78
N SER A 293 60.00 -3.17 -47.11
CA SER A 293 61.21 -3.08 -47.94
C SER A 293 61.47 -1.67 -48.48
N VAL A 294 60.62 -0.71 -48.15
CA VAL A 294 60.71 0.66 -48.66
C VAL A 294 61.95 1.35 -48.10
N THR A 295 62.72 1.97 -49.00
CA THR A 295 63.92 2.75 -48.64
C THR A 295 63.86 4.19 -49.14
N ALA A 296 62.85 4.54 -49.95
CA ALA A 296 62.59 5.89 -50.40
C ALA A 296 61.11 6.08 -50.75
N VAL A 297 60.64 7.31 -50.58
CA VAL A 297 59.31 7.76 -51.00
C VAL A 297 59.45 8.97 -51.92
N ALA A 298 58.60 9.04 -52.94
CA ALA A 298 58.39 10.24 -53.75
C ALA A 298 57.11 10.93 -53.26
N PHE A 299 57.20 12.22 -52.97
CA PHE A 299 56.05 13.10 -52.74
C PHE A 299 55.95 14.10 -53.88
N ASP A 300 54.74 14.33 -54.40
CA ASP A 300 54.49 15.50 -55.22
C ASP A 300 54.72 16.78 -54.40
N ALA A 301 55.12 17.87 -55.05
CA ALA A 301 55.28 19.16 -54.38
C ALA A 301 53.95 19.67 -53.79
N THR A 302 52.82 19.31 -54.41
CA THR A 302 51.47 19.66 -53.93
C THR A 302 50.86 18.51 -53.15
N SER A 303 50.15 18.85 -52.08
CA SER A 303 49.34 17.88 -51.34
C SER A 303 48.04 17.55 -52.08
N GLY A 304 47.43 16.41 -51.73
CA GLY A 304 46.10 15.98 -52.18
C GLY A 304 44.95 16.68 -51.43
N ASP A 305 45.24 17.73 -50.67
CA ASP A 305 44.22 18.59 -50.07
C ASP A 305 43.50 19.44 -51.13
N THR A 306 42.29 19.92 -50.80
CA THR A 306 41.47 20.67 -51.76
C THR A 306 42.20 21.95 -52.20
N GLY A 307 42.40 22.10 -53.50
CA GLY A 307 43.15 23.22 -54.08
C GLY A 307 44.64 22.94 -54.28
N ASN A 308 45.11 21.73 -53.99
CA ASN A 308 46.47 21.25 -54.21
C ASN A 308 47.55 22.23 -53.70
N PRO A 309 47.54 22.59 -52.40
CA PRO A 309 48.53 23.52 -51.86
C PRO A 309 49.93 22.89 -51.89
N ASP A 310 50.92 23.71 -52.23
CA ASP A 310 52.34 23.36 -52.24
C ASP A 310 52.86 23.19 -50.81
N VAL A 311 53.55 22.07 -50.56
CA VAL A 311 54.14 21.68 -49.28
C VAL A 311 55.63 21.32 -49.42
N SER A 312 56.22 21.58 -50.59
CA SER A 312 57.62 21.24 -50.92
C SER A 312 58.62 21.79 -49.92
N ASP A 313 58.54 23.08 -49.59
CA ASP A 313 59.43 23.75 -48.63
C ASP A 313 59.42 23.07 -47.25
N PHE A 314 58.25 22.61 -46.79
CA PHE A 314 58.16 21.92 -45.50
C PHE A 314 58.82 20.54 -45.56
N ILE A 315 58.54 19.76 -46.61
CA ILE A 315 59.14 18.42 -46.79
C ILE A 315 60.66 18.52 -46.92
N ALA A 316 61.17 19.58 -47.56
CA ALA A 316 62.61 19.84 -47.67
C ALA A 316 63.31 20.00 -46.32
N THR A 317 62.61 20.41 -45.25
CA THR A 317 63.21 20.56 -43.90
C THR A 317 63.30 19.26 -43.10
N TRP A 318 62.78 18.14 -43.62
CA TRP A 318 62.65 16.91 -42.81
C TRP A 318 63.99 16.25 -42.47
N ASP A 319 65.08 16.60 -43.15
CA ASP A 319 66.43 16.12 -42.86
C ASP A 319 67.33 17.12 -42.12
N ASP A 320 66.80 18.27 -41.71
CA ASP A 320 67.58 19.36 -41.08
C ASP A 320 68.02 19.09 -39.63
N SER A 321 67.53 18.02 -38.99
CA SER A 321 67.93 17.71 -37.61
C SER A 321 69.35 17.17 -37.55
N THR A 322 70.13 17.67 -36.59
CA THR A 322 71.52 17.24 -36.35
C THR A 322 71.65 15.93 -35.53
N SER A 323 70.53 15.32 -35.17
CA SER A 323 70.49 14.02 -34.46
C SER A 323 70.72 12.84 -35.41
N THR A 324 71.08 11.66 -34.89
CA THR A 324 71.29 10.45 -35.71
C THR A 324 70.03 9.99 -36.46
N ILE A 325 68.85 10.33 -35.94
CA ILE A 325 67.55 10.14 -36.59
C ILE A 325 66.96 11.53 -36.79
N ASN A 326 66.71 11.95 -38.02
CA ASN A 326 66.28 13.32 -38.31
C ASN A 326 64.82 13.57 -37.89
N GLY A 327 64.01 12.53 -37.95
CA GLY A 327 62.62 12.52 -37.52
C GLY A 327 61.93 11.23 -37.95
N HIS A 328 60.66 11.09 -37.60
CA HIS A 328 59.79 10.02 -38.06
C HIS A 328 58.73 10.59 -38.99
N VAL A 329 58.49 9.91 -40.12
CA VAL A 329 57.33 10.15 -40.98
C VAL A 329 56.35 9.00 -40.79
N ILE A 330 55.08 9.36 -40.59
CA ILE A 330 53.98 8.46 -40.29
C ILE A 330 52.94 8.62 -41.40
N PHE A 331 52.64 7.51 -42.07
CA PHE A 331 51.61 7.39 -43.10
C PHE A 331 50.42 6.65 -42.47
N LYS A 332 49.22 7.21 -42.53
CA LYS A 332 47.99 6.55 -42.09
C LYS A 332 46.92 6.61 -43.17
N LYS A 333 46.27 5.48 -43.44
CA LYS A 333 45.16 5.43 -44.40
C LYS A 333 43.92 6.14 -43.85
N SER A 334 43.33 7.02 -44.65
CA SER A 334 42.09 7.73 -44.31
C SER A 334 40.92 6.75 -44.18
N GLY A 335 40.08 6.94 -43.16
CA GLY A 335 38.95 6.07 -42.83
C GLY A 335 39.32 4.68 -42.29
N THR A 336 40.60 4.30 -42.24
CA THR A 336 41.07 3.04 -41.63
C THR A 336 42.47 3.23 -41.01
N PRO A 337 42.59 4.00 -39.91
CA PRO A 337 43.89 4.40 -39.35
C PRO A 337 44.72 3.24 -38.78
N ALA A 338 44.12 2.05 -38.63
CA ALA A 338 44.83 0.82 -38.32
C ALA A 338 45.77 0.35 -39.46
N THR A 339 45.56 0.82 -40.69
CA THR A 339 46.51 0.67 -41.80
C THR A 339 47.48 1.84 -41.78
N TYR A 340 48.77 1.56 -41.52
CA TYR A 340 49.79 2.58 -41.32
C TYR A 340 51.18 2.13 -41.76
N ALA A 341 52.09 3.08 -41.94
CA ALA A 341 53.53 2.87 -42.11
C ALA A 341 54.32 3.97 -41.39
N ILE A 342 55.41 3.61 -40.73
CA ILE A 342 56.28 4.51 -39.97
C ILE A 342 57.71 4.28 -40.42
N PHE A 343 58.40 5.36 -40.73
CA PHE A 343 59.79 5.35 -41.17
C PHE A 343 60.58 6.44 -40.45
N THR A 344 61.88 6.22 -40.25
CA THR A 344 62.80 7.32 -39.97
C THR A 344 63.22 8.01 -41.26
N VAL A 345 63.38 9.32 -41.20
CA VAL A 345 63.77 10.16 -42.34
C VAL A 345 65.30 10.26 -42.42
N GLY A 346 65.83 10.03 -43.62
CA GLY A 346 67.21 10.34 -44.03
C GLY A 346 67.23 11.57 -44.95
N ALA A 347 68.17 11.64 -45.89
CA ALA A 347 68.31 12.79 -46.79
C ALA A 347 67.06 13.05 -47.64
N VAL A 348 66.73 14.33 -47.83
CA VAL A 348 65.71 14.81 -48.75
C VAL A 348 66.38 15.36 -50.01
N THR A 349 65.86 15.02 -51.19
CA THR A 349 66.33 15.53 -52.48
C THR A 349 65.15 16.17 -53.21
N ASP A 350 65.25 17.46 -53.46
CA ASP A 350 64.29 18.19 -54.30
C ASP A 350 64.60 17.96 -55.79
N ASN A 351 63.65 17.40 -56.52
CA ASN A 351 63.75 17.11 -57.95
C ASN A 351 62.93 18.08 -58.81
N THR A 352 62.51 19.23 -58.26
CA THR A 352 61.68 20.25 -58.92
C THR A 352 60.30 19.69 -59.33
N GLY A 353 59.28 20.01 -58.55
CA GLY A 353 57.90 19.50 -58.73
C GLY A 353 57.59 18.26 -57.90
N TRP A 354 58.61 17.58 -57.39
CA TRP A 354 58.46 16.46 -56.45
C TRP A 354 59.72 16.30 -55.60
N LEU A 355 59.58 15.69 -54.42
CA LEU A 355 60.67 15.46 -53.47
C LEU A 355 60.86 13.97 -53.22
N GLN A 356 62.13 13.55 -53.24
CA GLN A 356 62.53 12.21 -52.82
C GLN A 356 63.01 12.27 -51.37
N VAL A 357 62.42 11.45 -50.50
CA VAL A 357 62.84 11.32 -49.11
C VAL A 357 63.41 9.92 -48.89
N ALA A 358 64.65 9.83 -48.41
CA ALA A 358 65.24 8.56 -48.00
C ALA A 358 64.57 8.08 -46.70
N LEU A 359 64.17 6.81 -46.66
CA LEU A 359 63.42 6.23 -45.55
C LEU A 359 64.12 4.98 -45.02
N THR A 360 63.99 4.74 -43.71
CA THR A 360 64.30 3.44 -43.10
C THR A 360 63.07 2.95 -42.35
N HIS A 361 62.63 1.72 -42.62
CA HIS A 361 61.41 1.16 -42.05
C HIS A 361 61.52 1.00 -40.53
N VAL A 362 60.46 1.38 -39.82
CA VAL A 362 60.31 1.19 -38.38
C VAL A 362 59.17 0.22 -38.09
N ALA A 363 57.97 0.47 -38.62
CA ALA A 363 56.80 -0.36 -38.42
C ALA A 363 55.75 -0.13 -39.51
N SER A 364 54.91 -1.13 -39.80
CA SER A 364 53.78 -0.99 -40.73
C SER A 364 52.71 -2.04 -40.48
N ASN A 365 51.46 -1.75 -40.84
CA ASN A 365 50.33 -2.67 -40.77
C ASN A 365 49.32 -2.41 -41.90
N GLY A 366 48.61 -3.46 -42.34
CA GLY A 366 47.57 -3.38 -43.37
C GLY A 366 48.08 -3.35 -44.82
N THR A 367 47.15 -3.28 -45.78
CA THR A 367 47.42 -3.28 -47.22
C THR A 367 46.97 -1.97 -47.87
N TRP A 368 47.72 -1.52 -48.86
CA TRP A 368 47.50 -0.25 -49.57
C TRP A 368 47.15 -0.54 -51.02
N SER A 369 46.11 0.14 -51.53
CA SER A 369 45.62 0.06 -52.91
C SER A 369 45.83 1.40 -53.61
N ASN A 370 45.97 1.35 -54.94
CA ASN A 370 46.10 2.57 -55.74
C ASN A 370 44.94 3.55 -55.47
N ALA A 371 45.27 4.84 -55.37
CA ALA A 371 44.37 5.95 -55.02
C ALA A 371 43.80 5.93 -53.59
N ASP A 372 44.31 5.10 -52.68
CA ASP A 372 43.95 5.20 -51.26
C ASP A 372 44.36 6.56 -50.69
N GLY A 373 43.41 7.33 -50.14
CA GLY A 373 43.70 8.61 -49.49
C GLY A 373 44.36 8.42 -48.12
N CYS A 374 45.40 9.19 -47.83
CA CYS A 374 46.28 8.99 -46.67
C CYS A 374 46.67 10.32 -46.01
N PHE A 375 46.86 10.31 -44.71
CA PHE A 375 47.38 11.43 -43.93
C PHE A 375 48.84 11.18 -43.57
N ILE A 376 49.69 12.15 -43.88
CA ILE A 376 51.15 12.07 -43.72
C ILE A 376 51.59 13.08 -42.66
N GLN A 377 52.14 12.57 -41.56
CA GLN A 377 52.62 13.38 -40.45
C GLN A 377 54.13 13.21 -40.31
N PHE A 378 54.84 14.32 -40.21
CA PHE A 378 56.24 14.33 -39.82
C PHE A 378 56.40 14.78 -38.37
N VAL A 379 57.24 14.06 -37.64
CA VAL A 379 57.66 14.38 -36.27
C VAL A 379 59.17 14.54 -36.27
N ARG A 380 59.63 15.79 -36.19
CA ARG A 380 61.06 16.13 -36.15
C ARG A 380 61.72 15.64 -34.86
N THR A 381 62.92 15.08 -34.95
CA THR A 381 63.78 14.87 -33.77
C THR A 381 64.49 16.18 -33.44
N GLY A 382 64.54 16.55 -32.15
CA GLY A 382 65.29 17.75 -31.73
C GLY A 382 66.75 17.72 -32.18
N ASP A 383 67.35 18.91 -32.31
CA ASP A 383 68.77 19.03 -32.62
C ASP A 383 69.63 18.44 -31.50
N LYS A 384 70.77 17.85 -31.87
CA LYS A 384 71.72 17.32 -30.90
C LYS A 384 72.31 18.50 -30.11
N GLY A 385 72.10 18.50 -28.80
CA GLY A 385 72.67 19.54 -27.93
C GLY A 385 74.20 19.60 -28.00
N THR A 386 74.77 20.79 -27.85
CA THR A 386 76.21 20.96 -27.66
C THR A 386 76.64 20.34 -26.33
N THR A 387 77.84 19.76 -26.27
CA THR A 387 78.43 19.32 -24.99
C THR A 387 78.87 20.57 -24.22
N GLY A 388 78.33 20.81 -23.02
CA GLY A 388 78.70 21.94 -22.17
C GLY A 388 80.01 21.74 -21.41
N ASP A 389 80.62 22.84 -20.92
CA ASP A 389 81.75 22.79 -19.99
C ASP A 389 81.35 22.11 -18.67
N ARG A 390 82.23 21.30 -18.09
CA ARG A 390 81.97 20.59 -16.80
C ARG A 390 82.05 21.58 -15.64
N GLY A 391 80.95 21.75 -14.90
CA GLY A 391 80.92 22.51 -13.64
C GLY A 391 81.81 21.87 -12.55
N SER A 392 82.24 22.66 -11.56
CA SER A 392 82.88 22.13 -10.35
C SER A 392 82.01 21.02 -9.75
N ASP A 393 82.60 19.86 -9.46
CA ASP A 393 81.90 18.79 -8.75
C ASP A 393 81.39 19.37 -7.41
N ALA A 394 80.18 18.99 -6.98
CA ALA A 394 79.50 19.61 -5.84
C ALA A 394 80.13 19.24 -4.48
N GLY A 395 81.30 19.79 -4.15
CA GLY A 395 82.00 19.57 -2.88
C GLY A 395 83.09 20.61 -2.64
N LEU A 396 83.79 20.50 -1.50
CA LEU A 396 84.91 21.37 -1.16
C LEU A 396 86.13 21.00 -1.99
N ASP A 397 86.75 21.99 -2.60
CA ASP A 397 87.96 21.80 -3.38
C ASP A 397 89.16 21.71 -2.46
N MET A 398 89.84 20.56 -2.44
CA MET A 398 91.01 20.32 -1.60
C MET A 398 92.16 19.76 -2.44
N THR A 399 93.35 19.68 -1.88
CA THR A 399 94.50 18.99 -2.46
C THR A 399 94.92 17.87 -1.51
N PHE A 400 95.03 16.65 -2.02
CA PHE A 400 95.45 15.52 -1.21
C PHE A 400 96.92 15.69 -0.78
N GLU A 401 97.19 15.37 0.49
CA GLU A 401 98.52 15.34 1.07
C GLU A 401 98.81 13.93 1.62
N SER A 402 100.04 13.46 1.38
CA SER A 402 100.46 12.10 1.74
C SER A 402 101.06 11.98 3.13
N GLU A 403 101.37 13.10 3.79
CA GLU A 403 101.77 13.12 5.19
C GLU A 403 100.66 12.58 6.11
N THR A 404 101.06 11.90 7.18
CA THR A 404 100.14 11.25 8.14
C THR A 404 100.20 11.82 9.55
N GLY A 405 101.04 12.85 9.74
CA GLY A 405 101.23 13.54 11.01
C GLY A 405 100.00 14.36 11.42
N ASP A 406 99.79 14.46 12.72
CA ASP A 406 98.81 15.37 13.34
C ASP A 406 99.41 16.78 13.45
N SER A 407 99.62 17.41 12.29
CA SER A 407 100.19 18.75 12.11
C SER A 407 99.58 19.40 10.88
N ASP A 408 99.48 20.73 10.90
CA ASP A 408 99.04 21.53 9.75
C ASP A 408 100.00 21.32 8.56
N GLN A 409 99.44 21.01 7.39
CA GLN A 409 100.14 20.71 6.13
C GLN A 409 100.08 21.86 5.11
N GLY A 410 99.57 23.02 5.54
CA GLY A 410 99.34 24.20 4.73
C GLY A 410 97.95 24.25 4.13
N ALA A 411 97.62 25.44 3.58
CA ALA A 411 96.26 25.77 3.16
C ALA A 411 95.70 24.82 2.08
N GLY A 412 94.41 24.49 2.18
CA GLY A 412 93.68 23.75 1.14
C GLY A 412 93.98 22.25 1.10
N LYS A 413 94.49 21.67 2.19
CA LYS A 413 94.92 20.26 2.25
C LYS A 413 93.89 19.33 2.89
N VAL A 414 93.85 18.09 2.41
CA VAL A 414 93.14 16.98 3.05
C VAL A 414 94.09 15.78 3.17
N TRP A 415 94.20 15.22 4.36
CA TRP A 415 95.09 14.08 4.63
C TRP A 415 94.51 13.14 5.70
N PHE A 416 95.19 12.03 5.94
CA PHE A 416 94.73 10.95 6.81
C PHE A 416 95.80 10.56 7.80
N ASN A 417 95.41 10.08 8.99
CA ASN A 417 96.37 9.60 9.99
C ASN A 417 97.05 8.25 9.63
N ASN A 418 96.84 7.72 8.43
CA ASN A 418 97.47 6.51 7.94
C ASN A 418 97.61 6.55 6.40
N GLY A 419 98.76 6.10 5.87
CA GLY A 419 98.98 6.06 4.43
C GLY A 419 98.15 4.99 3.70
N THR A 420 97.63 3.99 4.43
CA THR A 420 96.63 3.06 3.91
C THR A 420 95.23 3.60 4.23
N LEU A 421 94.52 4.06 3.20
CA LEU A 421 93.19 4.69 3.32
C LEU A 421 92.18 3.85 4.13
N SER A 422 92.17 2.53 3.94
CA SER A 422 91.25 1.64 4.67
C SER A 422 91.55 1.51 6.17
N SER A 423 92.74 1.93 6.63
CA SER A 423 93.16 1.91 8.02
C SER A 423 93.09 3.28 8.70
N ALA A 424 92.69 4.33 7.97
CA ALA A 424 92.55 5.66 8.53
C ALA A 424 91.37 5.73 9.51
N THR A 425 91.62 6.34 10.67
CA THR A 425 90.63 6.56 11.73
C THR A 425 90.38 8.05 11.99
N VAL A 426 91.24 8.91 11.45
CA VAL A 426 91.08 10.36 11.45
C VAL A 426 91.37 10.88 10.05
N LEU A 427 90.45 11.68 9.52
CA LEU A 427 90.64 12.53 8.35
C LEU A 427 90.93 13.93 8.88
N TYR A 428 92.00 14.53 8.37
CA TYR A 428 92.36 15.91 8.66
C TYR A 428 91.99 16.79 7.47
N MET A 429 91.47 17.97 7.75
CA MET A 429 91.10 18.95 6.75
C MET A 429 91.59 20.32 7.18
N ASP A 430 92.32 21.00 6.30
CA ASP A 430 92.69 22.40 6.50
C ASP A 430 91.43 23.28 6.67
N ASP A 431 91.57 24.38 7.42
CA ASP A 431 90.48 25.31 7.67
C ASP A 431 90.15 26.19 6.46
N ALA A 432 90.98 26.17 5.40
CA ALA A 432 90.70 26.78 4.11
C ALA A 432 90.59 25.72 2.99
N ASP A 433 89.77 26.01 1.98
CA ASP A 433 89.74 25.22 0.76
C ASP A 433 90.96 25.54 -0.14
N ALA A 434 91.16 24.76 -1.21
CA ALA A 434 92.25 24.93 -2.17
C ALA A 434 92.19 26.26 -2.96
N ASN A 435 91.06 26.98 -2.89
CA ASN A 435 90.90 28.32 -3.47
C ASN A 435 91.15 29.44 -2.44
N GLY A 436 91.44 29.09 -1.18
CA GLY A 436 91.73 30.01 -0.08
C GLY A 436 90.50 30.54 0.67
N ALA A 437 89.33 29.94 0.50
CA ALA A 437 88.13 30.27 1.26
C ALA A 437 88.09 29.55 2.62
N ASP A 438 87.76 30.26 3.69
CA ASP A 438 87.57 29.70 5.03
C ASP A 438 86.36 28.75 5.07
N ILE A 439 86.60 27.50 5.49
CA ILE A 439 85.63 26.40 5.59
C ILE A 439 85.48 25.85 7.01
N ASN A 440 86.17 26.40 8.02
CA ASN A 440 86.23 25.84 9.38
C ASN A 440 84.83 25.61 9.96
N SER A 441 83.97 26.64 9.97
CA SER A 441 82.60 26.54 10.51
C SER A 441 81.73 25.46 9.83
N LEU A 442 82.01 25.15 8.56
CA LEU A 442 81.29 24.08 7.86
C LEU A 442 81.80 22.71 8.31
N VAL A 443 83.11 22.52 8.39
CA VAL A 443 83.74 21.25 8.77
C VAL A 443 83.41 20.90 10.22
N ASP A 444 83.41 21.88 11.12
CA ASP A 444 82.99 21.72 12.52
C ASP A 444 81.56 21.16 12.66
N SER A 445 80.64 21.54 11.76
CA SER A 445 79.25 21.06 11.79
C SER A 445 79.06 19.58 11.40
N TRP A 446 80.12 18.89 10.96
CA TRP A 446 80.01 17.54 10.39
C TRP A 446 79.71 16.47 11.45
N ASP A 447 79.83 16.78 12.73
CA ASP A 447 79.39 15.92 13.82
C ASP A 447 78.02 16.28 14.42
N ASP A 448 77.34 17.34 13.96
CA ASP A 448 76.11 17.86 14.58
C ASP A 448 74.89 16.92 14.52
N SER A 449 74.95 15.81 13.78
CA SER A 449 73.83 14.85 13.71
C SER A 449 73.57 14.17 15.04
N THR A 450 72.29 14.10 15.42
CA THR A 450 71.86 13.35 16.62
C THR A 450 71.94 11.83 16.43
N THR A 451 72.18 11.36 15.20
CA THR A 451 72.38 9.94 14.88
C THR A 451 73.85 9.55 15.12
N THR A 452 74.22 9.29 16.38
CA THR A 452 75.64 9.19 16.80
C THR A 452 76.43 8.01 16.23
N ALA A 453 75.76 6.97 15.71
CA ALA A 453 76.43 5.81 15.08
C ALA A 453 76.91 6.12 13.65
N LEU A 454 76.29 7.09 12.98
CA LEU A 454 76.62 7.55 11.64
C LEU A 454 76.17 9.01 11.52
N ARG A 455 77.10 9.95 11.75
CA ARG A 455 76.78 11.39 11.78
C ARG A 455 76.71 11.99 10.38
N GLY A 456 77.45 11.39 9.45
CA GLY A 456 77.40 11.66 8.03
C GLY A 456 78.44 10.84 7.30
N THR A 457 78.48 10.99 5.98
CA THR A 457 79.41 10.29 5.11
C THR A 457 80.24 11.31 4.34
N ILE A 458 81.56 11.15 4.39
CA ILE A 458 82.53 11.92 3.63
C ILE A 458 82.95 11.10 2.41
N LYS A 459 83.01 11.73 1.24
CA LYS A 459 83.60 11.15 0.04
C LYS A 459 84.70 12.10 -0.47
N VAL A 460 85.93 11.60 -0.54
CA VAL A 460 87.05 12.26 -1.21
C VAL A 460 87.19 11.64 -2.60
N THR A 461 87.23 12.46 -3.65
CA THR A 461 87.34 12.00 -5.05
C THR A 461 88.45 12.77 -5.75
N GLN A 462 89.28 12.09 -6.53
CA GLN A 462 90.31 12.75 -7.33
C GLN A 462 89.63 13.49 -8.51
N LYS A 463 89.98 14.75 -8.73
CA LYS A 463 89.38 15.57 -9.81
C LYS A 463 89.73 15.07 -11.21
N ALA A 464 90.95 14.55 -11.38
CA ALA A 464 91.42 14.04 -12.67
C ALA A 464 90.72 12.72 -13.09
N SER A 465 90.26 11.93 -12.12
CA SER A 465 89.59 10.64 -12.37
C SER A 465 88.59 10.33 -11.26
N ASN A 466 87.30 10.41 -11.58
CA ASN A 466 86.22 10.08 -10.64
C ASN A 466 86.19 8.60 -10.23
N ALA A 467 86.97 7.75 -10.91
CA ALA A 467 87.17 6.36 -10.55
C ALA A 467 88.09 6.20 -9.32
N ILE A 468 88.85 7.23 -8.95
CA ILE A 468 89.71 7.26 -7.77
C ILE A 468 88.99 8.01 -6.64
N PHE A 469 88.62 7.30 -5.58
CA PHE A 469 87.86 7.88 -4.47
C PHE A 469 88.02 7.08 -3.17
N ALA A 470 87.72 7.70 -2.04
CA ALA A 470 87.57 7.06 -0.75
C ALA A 470 86.35 7.62 0.00
N ILE A 471 85.60 6.74 0.66
CA ILE A 471 84.37 7.04 1.40
C ILE A 471 84.55 6.62 2.86
N TYR A 472 84.18 7.52 3.75
CA TYR A 472 84.26 7.36 5.19
C TYR A 472 82.96 7.77 5.86
N ASN A 473 82.66 7.15 6.98
CA ASN A 473 81.59 7.58 7.87
C ASN A 473 82.18 8.40 9.02
N VAL A 474 81.57 9.54 9.32
CA VAL A 474 81.87 10.32 10.53
C VAL A 474 81.22 9.63 11.72
N THR A 475 82.06 9.17 12.65
CA THR A 475 81.64 8.30 13.77
C THR A 475 81.95 8.89 15.14
N GLY A 476 82.76 9.94 15.20
CA GLY A 476 83.07 10.68 16.43
C GLY A 476 82.89 12.18 16.26
N ALA A 477 83.36 12.93 17.24
CA ALA A 477 83.32 14.38 17.21
C ALA A 477 84.36 14.96 16.23
N VAL A 478 84.05 16.12 15.67
CA VAL A 478 85.06 16.97 15.01
C VAL A 478 85.79 17.75 16.10
N THR A 479 87.11 17.84 16.02
CA THR A 479 87.92 18.63 16.96
C THR A 479 88.71 19.67 16.18
N ASP A 480 88.38 20.94 16.42
CA ASP A 480 89.09 22.10 15.91
C ASP A 480 90.54 22.14 16.45
N ALA A 481 91.50 22.38 15.58
CA ALA A 481 92.90 22.63 15.89
C ALA A 481 93.37 23.87 15.13
N SER A 482 94.48 24.48 15.57
CA SER A 482 94.94 25.73 14.96
C SER A 482 95.33 25.53 13.49
N GLY A 483 94.45 25.92 12.57
CA GLY A 483 94.64 25.87 11.11
C GLY A 483 94.04 24.65 10.41
N TYR A 484 93.48 23.68 11.16
CA TYR A 484 92.88 22.48 10.57
C TYR A 484 91.94 21.77 11.56
N SER A 485 91.03 20.98 11.04
CA SER A 485 90.07 20.17 11.78
C SER A 485 90.42 18.68 11.80
N LYS A 486 90.11 17.99 12.91
CA LYS A 486 90.27 16.53 13.06
C LYS A 486 88.91 15.86 13.04
N ILE A 487 88.65 15.03 12.03
CA ILE A 487 87.37 14.36 11.85
C ILE A 487 87.53 12.86 12.12
N ALA A 488 86.89 12.38 13.18
CA ALA A 488 86.89 10.96 13.52
C ALA A 488 86.05 10.14 12.53
N VAL A 489 86.72 9.24 11.80
CA VAL A 489 86.13 8.53 10.67
C VAL A 489 86.33 7.01 10.73
N THR A 490 85.43 6.28 10.10
CA THR A 490 85.62 4.86 9.77
C THR A 490 85.52 4.65 8.28
N TYR A 491 86.47 3.94 7.69
CA TYR A 491 86.46 3.62 6.26
C TYR A 491 85.23 2.78 5.87
N VAL A 492 84.62 3.13 4.73
CA VAL A 492 83.51 2.39 4.14
C VAL A 492 83.97 1.64 2.91
N THR A 493 84.51 2.37 1.93
CA THR A 493 84.97 1.81 0.65
C THR A 493 85.77 2.86 -0.12
N GLY A 494 86.46 2.45 -1.18
CA GLY A 494 87.34 3.28 -1.97
C GLY A 494 87.94 2.49 -3.12
N ASN A 495 88.39 3.18 -4.14
CA ASN A 495 89.02 2.60 -5.32
C ASN A 495 90.16 3.49 -5.80
N GLY A 496 91.24 2.87 -6.28
CA GLY A 496 92.48 3.58 -6.63
C GLY A 496 93.27 4.08 -5.42
N SER A 497 94.32 4.85 -5.70
CA SER A 497 95.17 5.49 -4.70
C SER A 497 95.34 6.96 -5.05
N PHE A 498 95.37 7.82 -4.03
CA PHE A 498 95.76 9.22 -4.19
C PHE A 498 97.28 9.34 -4.16
N THR A 499 97.80 10.27 -4.94
CA THR A 499 99.21 10.69 -4.94
C THR A 499 99.30 12.09 -4.32
N ASP A 500 100.42 12.38 -3.67
CA ASP A 500 100.66 13.73 -3.15
C ASP A 500 100.44 14.82 -4.22
N GLY A 501 99.75 15.88 -3.85
CA GLY A 501 99.39 16.99 -4.74
C GLY A 501 98.17 16.75 -5.63
N ASP A 502 97.50 15.59 -5.53
CA ASP A 502 96.29 15.32 -6.31
C ASP A 502 95.15 16.28 -5.95
N ALA A 503 94.72 17.08 -6.92
CA ALA A 503 93.54 17.92 -6.78
C ALA A 503 92.31 17.04 -6.54
N SER A 504 91.62 17.26 -5.43
CA SER A 504 90.57 16.41 -4.91
C SER A 504 89.33 17.22 -4.55
N THR A 505 88.17 16.58 -4.56
CA THR A 505 86.92 17.16 -4.08
C THR A 505 86.44 16.35 -2.89
N VAL A 506 86.08 17.04 -1.82
CA VAL A 506 85.56 16.46 -0.58
C VAL A 506 84.09 16.81 -0.43
N ASN A 507 83.26 15.78 -0.42
CA ASN A 507 81.83 15.90 -0.23
C ASN A 507 81.44 15.36 1.13
N PHE A 508 80.67 16.12 1.89
CA PHE A 508 80.02 15.63 3.10
C PHE A 508 78.50 15.57 2.90
N ALA A 509 77.92 14.41 3.25
CA ALA A 509 76.49 14.22 3.34
C ALA A 509 76.13 13.92 4.80
N ARG A 510 75.51 14.90 5.47
CA ARG A 510 75.06 14.75 6.85
C ARG A 510 73.95 13.70 6.95
N THR A 511 73.99 12.84 7.97
CA THR A 511 72.87 11.96 8.30
C THR A 511 71.78 12.77 9.00
N GLY A 512 70.52 12.51 8.65
CA GLY A 512 69.36 13.15 9.28
C GLY A 512 69.39 12.98 10.80
N ASN A 513 68.84 13.96 11.52
CA ASN A 513 68.55 13.78 12.94
C ASN A 513 67.59 12.60 13.11
N THR A 514 67.74 11.83 14.18
CA THR A 514 66.77 10.77 14.50
C THR A 514 65.37 11.39 14.65
N GLY A 515 64.42 10.98 13.79
CA GLY A 515 63.06 11.52 13.76
C GLY A 515 62.20 11.03 14.92
N ALA A 516 61.24 11.84 15.37
CA ALA A 516 60.18 11.38 16.28
C ALA A 516 59.33 10.34 15.54
N SER A 517 59.33 9.07 15.97
CA SER A 517 58.55 8.01 15.33
C SER A 517 57.05 8.36 15.31
N GLY A 518 56.41 8.31 14.14
CA GLY A 518 54.97 8.47 14.00
C GLY A 518 54.22 7.39 14.80
N SER A 519 53.38 7.83 15.74
CA SER A 519 52.62 6.93 16.62
C SER A 519 51.61 6.09 15.82
N VAL A 520 51.58 4.78 16.04
CA VAL A 520 50.52 3.87 15.56
C VAL A 520 49.19 4.03 16.30
N THR A 521 49.07 5.06 17.14
CA THR A 521 47.91 5.38 17.96
C THR A 521 47.72 6.90 17.92
N PRO A 522 47.14 7.44 16.84
CA PRO A 522 46.84 8.88 16.77
C PRO A 522 45.89 9.26 17.91
N GLY A 523 46.09 10.45 18.48
CA GLY A 523 45.17 10.99 19.47
C GLY A 523 43.74 11.12 18.92
N ASP A 524 42.74 11.13 19.80
CA ASP A 524 41.35 11.32 19.38
C ASP A 524 41.13 12.70 18.73
N ASN A 525 41.99 13.68 18.99
CA ASN A 525 42.11 14.99 18.33
C ASN A 525 42.85 14.97 16.97
N GLU A 526 43.54 13.89 16.64
CA GLU A 526 44.43 13.79 15.47
C GLU A 526 43.82 12.91 14.37
N PHE A 527 43.02 11.89 14.71
CA PHE A 527 42.31 11.07 13.72
C PHE A 527 40.97 11.71 13.31
N ARG A 528 40.89 12.29 12.11
CA ARG A 528 39.67 12.82 11.47
C ARG A 528 39.50 12.26 10.06
N ILE A 529 38.28 11.93 9.66
CA ILE A 529 37.95 11.68 8.24
C ILE A 529 37.36 12.96 7.68
N LEU A 530 37.96 13.50 6.63
CA LEU A 530 37.56 14.76 5.99
C LEU A 530 36.88 14.45 4.66
N ASP A 531 35.92 15.29 4.27
CA ASP A 531 35.45 15.30 2.89
C ASP A 531 36.56 15.85 1.97
N ASN A 532 36.75 15.20 0.81
CA ASN A 532 37.86 15.53 -0.10
C ASN A 532 37.64 16.86 -0.84
N ALA A 533 36.39 17.34 -0.93
CA ALA A 533 36.06 18.62 -1.56
C ALA A 533 35.89 19.76 -0.54
N ASP A 534 35.60 19.44 0.73
CA ASP A 534 35.32 20.42 1.79
C ASP A 534 35.93 19.99 3.13
N ALA A 535 37.13 20.51 3.44
CA ALA A 535 37.85 20.21 4.66
C ALA A 535 37.14 20.68 5.95
N THR A 536 36.02 21.41 5.86
CA THR A 536 35.21 21.74 7.04
C THR A 536 34.27 20.61 7.45
N LYS A 537 33.97 19.68 6.52
CA LYS A 537 33.15 18.48 6.80
C LYS A 537 34.07 17.37 7.28
N LYS A 538 33.98 17.08 8.58
CA LYS A 538 34.78 16.05 9.24
C LYS A 538 33.93 15.12 10.07
N ILE A 539 34.28 13.85 10.05
CA ILE A 539 33.87 12.87 11.04
C ILE A 539 34.98 12.82 12.09
N ALA A 540 34.62 13.11 13.34
CA ALA A 540 35.51 13.04 14.49
C ALA A 540 35.18 11.84 15.37
N PHE A 541 36.20 11.19 15.91
CA PHE A 541 36.07 10.11 16.87
C PHE A 541 36.56 10.63 18.23
N GLU A 542 35.64 11.01 19.12
CA GLU A 542 35.98 11.54 20.45
C GLU A 542 36.05 10.39 21.47
N ALA A 543 37.21 10.19 22.09
CA ALA A 543 37.43 9.15 23.09
C ALA A 543 37.26 9.67 24.53
N SER A 544 37.13 10.99 24.70
CA SER A 544 37.09 11.69 25.99
C SER A 544 36.04 11.18 27.00
N SER A 545 34.96 10.53 26.55
CA SER A 545 33.92 9.96 27.43
C SER A 545 34.12 8.48 27.80
N ILE A 546 35.13 7.82 27.22
CA ILE A 546 35.47 6.42 27.50
C ILE A 546 36.31 6.38 28.78
N GLY A 547 35.88 5.59 29.77
CA GLY A 547 36.59 5.46 31.04
C GLY A 547 38.03 4.93 30.88
N SER A 548 38.93 5.35 31.76
CA SER A 548 40.34 4.94 31.72
C SER A 548 40.50 3.42 31.68
N GLY A 549 41.35 2.92 30.78
CA GLY A 549 41.64 1.48 30.64
C GLY A 549 40.52 0.66 29.98
N THR A 550 39.49 1.29 29.40
CA THR A 550 38.44 0.59 28.65
C THR A 550 38.62 0.75 27.15
N THR A 551 38.43 -0.35 26.41
CA THR A 551 38.40 -0.37 24.94
C THR A 551 36.96 -0.47 24.46
N ARG A 552 36.62 0.28 23.41
CA ARG A 552 35.39 0.12 22.64
C ARG A 552 35.79 -0.25 21.21
N THR A 553 35.27 -1.37 20.72
CA THR A 553 35.56 -1.87 19.38
C THR A 553 34.34 -1.67 18.49
N ILE A 554 34.51 -0.93 17.40
CA ILE A 554 33.53 -0.85 16.32
C ILE A 554 33.99 -1.81 15.23
N THR A 555 33.21 -2.86 14.98
CA THR A 555 33.47 -3.81 13.89
C THR A 555 32.57 -3.46 12.71
N VAL A 556 33.18 -3.07 11.60
CA VAL A 556 32.48 -2.73 10.36
C VAL A 556 32.23 -4.04 9.56
N PRO A 557 30.98 -4.39 9.19
CA PRO A 557 30.72 -5.51 8.29
C PRO A 557 31.33 -5.29 6.90
N ASN A 558 31.49 -6.38 6.15
CA ASN A 558 31.89 -6.32 4.74
C ASN A 558 30.70 -5.93 3.82
N SER A 559 30.11 -4.77 4.07
CA SER A 559 28.99 -4.21 3.32
C SER A 559 28.97 -2.69 3.48
N ASN A 560 28.28 -2.00 2.57
CA ASN A 560 28.10 -0.55 2.67
C ASN A 560 27.23 -0.20 3.89
N ILE A 561 27.62 0.84 4.63
CA ILE A 561 26.90 1.33 5.81
C ILE A 561 26.53 2.80 5.57
N THR A 562 25.25 3.11 5.71
CA THR A 562 24.73 4.48 5.69
C THR A 562 24.65 5.01 7.12
N LEU A 563 25.39 6.07 7.42
CA LEU A 563 25.31 6.77 8.71
C LEU A 563 24.23 7.86 8.60
N VAL A 564 23.04 7.59 9.14
CA VAL A 564 21.93 8.55 9.14
C VAL A 564 22.21 9.71 10.10
N GLY A 565 22.12 10.94 9.58
CA GLY A 565 22.45 12.17 10.29
C GLY A 565 21.31 12.72 11.14
N SER A 566 21.57 12.87 12.44
CA SER A 566 21.05 13.91 13.35
C SER A 566 19.58 14.36 13.23
N GLY A 567 18.64 13.47 13.53
CA GLY A 567 17.55 13.77 14.45
C GLY A 567 17.75 12.91 15.69
N SER A 568 17.04 13.12 16.81
CA SER A 568 16.92 12.02 17.79
C SER A 568 16.60 10.74 17.02
N ILE A 569 17.16 9.59 17.40
CA ILE A 569 16.65 8.31 16.88
C ILE A 569 15.18 8.26 17.30
N VAL A 570 14.30 8.71 16.40
CA VAL A 570 12.87 8.73 16.56
C VAL A 570 12.38 7.38 16.07
N ASN A 571 11.36 6.85 16.74
CA ASN A 571 10.88 5.47 16.55
C ASN A 571 10.68 5.05 15.08
N ALA A 572 10.42 5.99 14.17
CA ALA A 572 10.32 5.74 12.73
C ALA A 572 11.59 5.16 12.08
N ASP A 573 12.79 5.52 12.55
CA ASP A 573 14.05 4.95 12.04
C ASP A 573 14.33 3.53 12.59
N ILE A 574 13.63 3.14 13.65
CA ILE A 574 13.65 1.80 14.24
C ILE A 574 12.66 0.88 13.49
N ASP A 575 11.50 1.40 13.10
CA ASP A 575 10.43 0.64 12.46
C ASP A 575 10.74 0.24 10.99
N GLY A 576 11.72 0.90 10.35
CA GLY A 576 12.13 0.62 8.96
C GLY A 576 13.32 -0.34 8.80
N SER A 577 14.06 -0.65 9.87
CA SER A 577 15.21 -1.55 9.82
C SER A 577 14.79 -2.97 10.22
N ALA A 578 14.78 -3.90 9.27
CA ALA A 578 14.51 -5.31 9.54
C ALA A 578 15.50 -5.95 10.54
N ASP A 579 16.64 -5.30 10.81
CA ASP A 579 17.74 -5.83 11.62
C ASP A 579 17.71 -5.40 13.09
N ILE A 580 16.85 -4.44 13.48
CA ILE A 580 16.60 -4.15 14.89
C ILE A 580 15.37 -4.95 15.32
N ALA A 581 15.59 -6.21 15.68
CA ALA A 581 14.53 -7.09 16.17
C ALA A 581 13.68 -6.39 17.24
N LEU A 582 12.40 -6.18 16.94
CA LEU A 582 11.34 -5.70 17.83
C LEU A 582 11.35 -6.41 19.20
N THR A 583 11.91 -7.62 19.25
CA THR A 583 12.16 -8.44 20.45
C THR A 583 13.08 -7.77 21.50
N LYS A 584 13.94 -6.82 21.12
CA LYS A 584 14.87 -6.15 22.04
C LYS A 584 14.43 -4.75 22.49
N LEU A 585 13.37 -4.18 21.91
CA LEU A 585 12.84 -2.87 22.32
C LEU A 585 11.49 -2.93 23.05
N ALA A 586 10.80 -4.08 23.02
CA ALA A 586 9.63 -4.31 23.87
C ALA A 586 9.62 -5.74 24.39
N SER A 587 10.47 -6.06 25.37
CA SER A 587 10.34 -7.31 26.11
C SER A 587 9.21 -7.28 27.14
N ASN A 588 8.18 -6.42 26.96
CA ASN A 588 6.77 -6.69 27.27
C ASN A 588 5.87 -5.45 26.95
N PRO A 589 5.26 -5.33 25.76
CA PRO A 589 4.30 -4.24 25.47
C PRO A 589 2.96 -4.39 26.22
N SER A 590 2.83 -5.36 27.13
CA SER A 590 1.60 -5.61 27.90
C SER A 590 1.64 -5.16 29.37
N ASN A 591 2.74 -4.54 29.84
CA ASN A 591 2.80 -4.02 31.21
C ASN A 591 2.53 -2.50 31.25
N ALA A 592 1.37 -2.13 31.79
CA ALA A 592 0.94 -0.74 31.97
C ALA A 592 1.88 0.08 32.87
N SER A 593 2.75 -0.55 33.68
CA SER A 593 3.71 0.16 34.55
C SER A 593 4.78 0.95 33.79
N ASN A 594 4.91 0.72 32.49
CA ASN A 594 5.89 1.41 31.64
C ASN A 594 5.33 2.67 30.95
N LEU A 595 4.06 3.02 31.20
CA LEU A 595 3.47 4.27 30.72
C LEU A 595 3.66 5.36 31.77
N ALA A 596 4.64 6.25 31.55
CA ALA A 596 4.98 7.31 32.50
C ALA A 596 3.83 8.31 32.72
N SER A 597 3.07 8.65 31.67
CA SER A 597 1.80 9.40 31.73
C SER A 597 1.18 9.52 30.32
N GLY A 598 -0.14 9.65 30.21
CA GLY A 598 -0.85 9.92 28.95
C GLY A 598 -2.08 9.04 28.74
N THR A 599 -3.00 9.49 27.87
CA THR A 599 -4.15 8.69 27.43
C THR A 599 -3.66 7.60 26.47
N VAL A 600 -3.75 6.33 26.89
CA VAL A 600 -3.64 5.22 25.94
C VAL A 600 -4.92 5.20 25.10
N PRO A 601 -4.84 5.14 23.76
CA PRO A 601 -6.02 4.89 22.94
C PRO A 601 -6.74 3.66 23.48
N VAL A 602 -8.06 3.74 23.63
CA VAL A 602 -8.87 2.62 24.16
C VAL A 602 -8.41 1.35 23.45
N ALA A 603 -7.87 0.40 24.21
CA ALA A 603 -7.46 -0.88 23.64
C ALA A 603 -8.63 -1.38 22.79
N ARG A 604 -8.38 -1.65 21.50
CA ARG A 604 -9.40 -2.14 20.58
C ARG A 604 -9.79 -3.56 20.99
N LEU A 605 -10.58 -3.68 22.06
CA LEU A 605 -11.16 -4.91 22.57
C LEU A 605 -12.51 -5.21 21.87
N GLY A 606 -12.62 -4.86 20.58
CA GLY A 606 -13.83 -5.03 19.76
C GLY A 606 -14.37 -3.72 19.16
N SER A 607 -15.16 -3.83 18.09
CA SER A 607 -15.79 -2.70 17.40
C SER A 607 -17.09 -2.27 18.11
N GLY A 608 -17.03 -1.28 18.99
CA GLY A 608 -18.20 -0.69 19.64
C GLY A 608 -17.80 0.39 20.66
N THR A 609 -18.74 1.25 21.03
CA THR A 609 -18.50 2.39 21.94
C THR A 609 -19.07 2.09 23.32
N ALA A 610 -18.25 2.19 24.37
CA ALA A 610 -18.73 2.13 25.74
C ALA A 610 -19.75 3.25 26.00
N SER A 611 -20.88 2.93 26.63
CA SER A 611 -21.94 3.89 26.93
C SER A 611 -22.44 3.73 28.38
N SER A 612 -23.27 4.66 28.85
CA SER A 612 -23.90 4.55 30.17
C SER A 612 -24.87 3.38 30.31
N SER A 613 -25.23 2.70 29.22
CA SER A 613 -26.18 1.58 29.21
C SER A 613 -25.56 0.24 28.84
N THR A 614 -24.26 0.17 28.53
CA THR A 614 -23.59 -1.07 28.08
C THR A 614 -22.20 -1.28 28.68
N PHE A 615 -21.85 -2.54 28.99
CA PHE A 615 -20.50 -2.96 29.37
C PHE A 615 -20.00 -4.09 28.46
N LEU A 616 -18.69 -4.20 28.27
CA LEU A 616 -18.06 -5.26 27.49
C LEU A 616 -17.76 -6.46 28.40
N ARG A 617 -18.28 -7.64 28.06
CA ARG A 617 -17.98 -8.89 28.76
C ARG A 617 -16.62 -9.45 28.32
N GLY A 618 -16.03 -10.32 29.14
CA GLY A 618 -14.76 -11.00 28.84
C GLY A 618 -14.78 -11.93 27.61
N ASP A 619 -15.96 -12.17 27.04
CA ASP A 619 -16.16 -12.88 25.76
C ASP A 619 -16.19 -11.93 24.54
N GLN A 620 -15.89 -10.63 24.75
CA GLN A 620 -15.89 -9.57 23.74
C GLN A 620 -17.29 -9.16 23.22
N SER A 621 -18.36 -9.51 23.94
CA SER A 621 -19.73 -9.05 23.63
C SER A 621 -20.15 -7.86 24.50
N TRP A 622 -20.80 -6.86 23.89
CA TRP A 622 -21.42 -5.75 24.63
C TRP A 622 -22.78 -6.19 25.20
N GLN A 623 -23.02 -5.97 26.49
CA GLN A 623 -24.27 -6.31 27.19
C GLN A 623 -24.90 -5.08 27.84
N ALA A 624 -26.24 -5.03 27.81
CA ALA A 624 -27.02 -3.99 28.47
C ALA A 624 -27.18 -4.27 29.98
N ILE A 625 -27.26 -3.21 30.78
CA ILE A 625 -27.50 -3.32 32.23
C ILE A 625 -28.98 -3.71 32.46
N SER A 626 -29.25 -4.90 33.03
CA SER A 626 -30.60 -5.34 33.43
C SER A 626 -30.77 -5.29 34.95
N GLY A 627 -31.76 -4.55 35.42
CA GLY A 627 -32.23 -4.55 36.81
C GLY A 627 -33.71 -4.16 36.86
N GLY A 628 -34.55 -4.96 37.53
CA GLY A 628 -36.01 -4.85 37.53
C GLY A 628 -36.54 -3.48 37.97
N SER A 629 -37.51 -2.95 37.23
CA SER A 629 -38.09 -1.61 37.42
C SER A 629 -39.55 -1.68 37.88
N LEU A 630 -39.94 -0.81 38.83
CA LEU A 630 -41.33 -0.62 39.24
C LEU A 630 -42.01 0.36 38.27
N THR A 631 -42.95 -0.11 37.46
CA THR A 631 -43.70 0.74 36.54
C THR A 631 -45.01 1.18 37.21
N LYS A 632 -45.23 2.49 37.39
CA LYS A 632 -46.46 3.02 37.98
C LYS A 632 -47.63 2.88 37.00
N ILE A 633 -48.69 2.20 37.42
CA ILE A 633 -49.88 1.95 36.58
C ILE A 633 -50.94 2.99 36.84
N ALA A 634 -51.30 3.20 38.11
CA ALA A 634 -52.32 4.17 38.47
C ALA A 634 -52.13 4.69 39.91
N THR A 635 -52.52 5.93 40.15
CA THR A 635 -52.57 6.55 41.49
C THR A 635 -53.90 7.27 41.66
N ALA A 636 -54.51 7.14 42.83
CA ALA A 636 -55.63 7.97 43.26
C ALA A 636 -55.26 8.66 44.58
N ALA A 637 -55.36 9.98 44.60
CA ALA A 637 -55.26 10.77 45.83
C ALA A 637 -56.65 10.87 46.47
N ASN A 638 -56.73 10.75 47.80
CA ASN A 638 -57.97 10.80 48.56
C ASN A 638 -57.84 11.82 49.69
N ASN A 639 -58.08 13.08 49.38
CA ASN A 639 -57.95 14.20 50.32
C ASN A 639 -59.31 14.65 50.90
N SER A 640 -60.39 13.90 50.65
CA SER A 640 -61.77 14.21 51.06
C SER A 640 -62.55 12.91 51.31
N ALA A 641 -63.56 12.90 52.19
CA ALA A 641 -64.33 11.69 52.48
C ALA A 641 -65.07 11.16 51.23
N VAL A 642 -64.73 9.94 50.79
CA VAL A 642 -65.35 9.22 49.65
C VAL A 642 -65.84 7.84 50.08
N SER A 643 -66.85 7.29 49.41
CA SER A 643 -67.37 5.96 49.74
C SER A 643 -66.43 4.81 49.34
N ALA A 644 -65.59 5.01 48.31
CA ALA A 644 -64.55 4.09 47.88
C ALA A 644 -63.48 4.78 47.01
N ILE A 645 -62.29 4.20 46.93
CA ILE A 645 -61.29 4.44 45.88
C ILE A 645 -61.29 3.21 44.98
N THR A 646 -61.43 3.42 43.68
CA THR A 646 -61.58 2.36 42.70
C THR A 646 -60.58 2.53 41.57
N PHE A 647 -59.98 1.41 41.16
CA PHE A 647 -59.11 1.30 40.00
C PHE A 647 -59.66 0.17 39.12
N THR A 648 -60.27 0.54 38.00
CA THR A 648 -60.79 -0.41 37.00
C THR A 648 -59.67 -0.84 36.06
N ASP A 649 -59.62 -2.12 35.69
CA ASP A 649 -58.67 -2.68 34.71
C ASP A 649 -57.20 -2.33 34.99
N CYS A 650 -56.82 -2.22 36.27
CA CYS A 650 -55.46 -1.89 36.68
C CYS A 650 -54.50 -3.09 36.69
N PHE A 651 -55.01 -4.30 36.46
CA PHE A 651 -54.22 -5.51 36.33
C PHE A 651 -54.39 -6.14 34.94
N SER A 652 -53.29 -6.59 34.36
CA SER A 652 -53.21 -7.17 33.01
C SER A 652 -52.17 -8.28 32.96
N ALA A 653 -52.11 -9.03 31.86
CA ALA A 653 -51.05 -10.00 31.61
C ALA A 653 -49.64 -9.40 31.42
N THR A 654 -49.47 -8.08 31.58
CA THR A 654 -48.19 -7.39 31.41
C THR A 654 -47.23 -7.67 32.56
N TYR A 655 -47.74 -7.88 33.77
CA TYR A 655 -46.92 -8.18 34.94
C TYR A 655 -47.49 -9.38 35.71
N ASP A 656 -46.62 -10.27 36.18
CA ASP A 656 -47.04 -11.38 37.05
C ASP A 656 -47.15 -10.95 38.51
N VAL A 657 -46.49 -9.85 38.87
CA VAL A 657 -46.49 -9.28 40.22
C VAL A 657 -46.79 -7.79 40.15
N TYR A 658 -47.70 -7.36 41.01
CA TYR A 658 -48.07 -5.98 41.22
C TYR A 658 -47.77 -5.56 42.64
N LEU A 659 -47.40 -4.30 42.84
CA LEU A 659 -47.24 -3.69 44.15
C LEU A 659 -48.29 -2.59 44.32
N ILE A 660 -49.18 -2.73 45.30
CA ILE A 660 -50.15 -1.72 45.70
C ILE A 660 -49.66 -1.06 46.98
N THR A 661 -49.52 0.26 46.94
CA THR A 661 -49.13 1.06 48.11
C THR A 661 -50.33 1.89 48.55
N ILE A 662 -50.74 1.75 49.80
CA ILE A 662 -51.79 2.51 50.47
C ILE A 662 -51.08 3.42 51.46
N LYS A 663 -51.32 4.72 51.35
CA LYS A 663 -50.72 5.72 52.22
C LYS A 663 -51.81 6.59 52.83
N SER A 664 -51.80 6.64 54.16
CA SER A 664 -52.56 7.56 54.99
C SER A 664 -54.09 7.51 54.79
N ILE A 665 -54.71 6.34 54.62
CA ILE A 665 -56.17 6.22 54.50
C ILE A 665 -56.82 5.97 55.87
N ASP A 666 -57.89 6.71 56.17
CA ASP A 666 -58.70 6.55 57.39
C ASP A 666 -60.12 6.09 57.06
N VAL A 667 -60.77 5.41 58.01
CA VAL A 667 -62.21 5.09 57.96
C VAL A 667 -62.94 6.10 58.83
N VAL A 668 -63.87 6.86 58.24
CA VAL A 668 -64.45 8.09 58.83
C VAL A 668 -65.62 7.80 59.79
N SER A 669 -66.05 6.54 59.91
CA SER A 669 -67.19 6.14 60.75
C SER A 669 -66.82 5.09 61.78
N ASP A 670 -67.38 5.24 62.99
CA ASP A 670 -67.20 4.29 64.08
C ASP A 670 -67.68 2.90 63.68
N SER A 671 -66.95 1.85 64.11
CA SER A 671 -67.28 0.44 63.91
C SER A 671 -67.28 -0.07 62.45
N SER A 672 -66.55 0.59 61.55
CA SER A 672 -66.39 0.19 60.15
C SER A 672 -64.99 -0.38 59.83
N ASN A 673 -64.90 -1.31 58.86
CA ASN A 673 -63.65 -1.94 58.43
C ASN A 673 -63.17 -1.37 57.10
N LEU A 674 -61.85 -1.27 56.91
CA LEU A 674 -61.28 -1.01 55.60
C LEU A 674 -61.29 -2.31 54.79
N MET A 675 -61.98 -2.30 53.67
CA MET A 675 -62.14 -3.42 52.77
C MET A 675 -61.30 -3.22 51.53
N ILE A 676 -60.43 -4.19 51.26
CA ILE A 676 -59.82 -4.34 49.95
C ILE A 676 -60.65 -5.37 49.19
N SER A 677 -60.97 -5.06 47.95
CA SER A 677 -61.69 -5.98 47.07
C SER A 677 -61.06 -5.97 45.71
N PHE A 678 -60.97 -7.17 45.15
CA PHE A 678 -60.59 -7.39 43.77
C PHE A 678 -61.85 -7.78 43.02
N GLY A 679 -61.87 -7.58 41.71
CA GLY A 679 -63.05 -7.94 40.92
C GLY A 679 -62.86 -7.75 39.44
N ASN A 680 -63.92 -8.06 38.70
CA ASN A 680 -63.98 -7.87 37.25
C ASN A 680 -63.91 -6.38 36.85
N SER A 681 -63.83 -6.13 35.55
CA SER A 681 -63.60 -4.80 34.96
C SER A 681 -64.62 -3.74 35.39
N ASP A 682 -65.87 -4.14 35.64
CA ASP A 682 -66.96 -3.27 36.09
C ASP A 682 -67.21 -3.29 37.61
N LEU A 683 -66.41 -4.08 38.35
CA LEU A 683 -66.54 -4.31 39.80
C LEU A 683 -67.93 -4.78 40.24
N SER A 684 -68.68 -5.42 39.33
CA SER A 684 -69.98 -6.01 39.61
C SER A 684 -69.87 -7.29 40.42
N SER A 685 -68.75 -8.01 40.28
CA SER A 685 -68.39 -9.18 41.09
C SER A 685 -67.15 -8.85 41.91
N LEU A 686 -67.34 -8.67 43.22
CA LEU A 686 -66.26 -8.33 44.15
C LEU A 686 -65.85 -9.55 44.99
N THR A 687 -64.58 -9.91 44.94
CA THR A 687 -63.92 -10.80 45.89
C THR A 687 -63.33 -9.93 47.01
N SER A 688 -64.11 -9.76 48.07
CA SER A 688 -63.69 -8.94 49.20
C SER A 688 -62.83 -9.74 50.17
N CYS A 689 -61.62 -9.26 50.44
CA CYS A 689 -60.88 -9.64 51.65
C CYS A 689 -61.05 -8.50 52.68
N GLY A 690 -61.93 -8.74 53.66
CA GLY A 690 -62.03 -7.83 54.81
C GLY A 690 -60.86 -8.07 55.75
N PHE A 691 -60.13 -7.04 56.14
CA PHE A 691 -59.23 -7.09 57.29
C PHE A 691 -59.68 -6.06 58.32
N ARG A 692 -59.50 -6.38 59.60
CA ARG A 692 -59.76 -5.45 60.70
C ARG A 692 -58.47 -5.36 61.53
N LEU A 693 -58.02 -4.14 61.77
CA LEU A 693 -56.73 -3.84 62.39
C LEU A 693 -56.84 -4.07 63.89
N THR A 694 -56.17 -5.07 64.45
CA THR A 694 -56.16 -5.33 65.91
C THR A 694 -54.81 -4.95 66.50
N GLU A 695 -54.84 -4.50 67.75
CA GLU A 695 -53.77 -3.85 68.50
C GLU A 695 -52.38 -4.51 68.43
N LEU A 696 -51.40 -3.62 68.48
CA LEU A 696 -49.99 -3.85 68.78
C LEU A 696 -49.85 -4.01 70.29
N ASP A 697 -49.56 -5.23 70.75
CA ASP A 697 -49.54 -5.58 72.18
C ASP A 697 -48.58 -4.65 72.96
N VAL A 698 -49.16 -3.79 73.80
CA VAL A 698 -48.46 -3.12 74.91
C VAL A 698 -48.70 -4.01 76.12
N ALA A 699 -47.61 -4.57 76.66
CA ALA A 699 -47.58 -5.51 77.77
C ALA A 699 -48.79 -5.43 78.74
N GLY A 700 -49.66 -6.46 78.73
CA GLY A 700 -50.67 -6.63 79.77
C GLY A 700 -52.01 -7.28 79.42
N SER A 701 -52.23 -7.84 78.22
CA SER A 701 -53.53 -8.44 77.87
C SER A 701 -53.43 -9.93 77.50
N THR A 702 -54.26 -10.76 78.13
CA THR A 702 -54.12 -12.23 78.19
C THR A 702 -55.05 -13.00 77.24
N THR A 703 -55.29 -12.55 76.01
CA THR A 703 -56.10 -13.35 75.06
C THR A 703 -55.72 -13.10 73.60
N ASN A 704 -54.86 -13.97 73.07
CA ASN A 704 -54.61 -14.14 71.64
C ASN A 704 -55.52 -15.26 71.10
N ALA A 705 -56.51 -14.91 70.30
CA ALA A 705 -57.27 -15.90 69.53
C ALA A 705 -57.23 -15.53 68.04
N ILE A 706 -56.33 -16.21 67.33
CA ILE A 706 -56.36 -16.35 65.87
C ILE A 706 -57.27 -17.56 65.61
N GLU A 707 -58.51 -17.33 65.17
CA GLU A 707 -59.33 -18.41 64.62
C GLU A 707 -59.13 -18.47 63.11
N ALA A 708 -58.34 -19.44 62.66
CA ALA A 708 -58.34 -19.90 61.28
C ALA A 708 -59.10 -21.24 61.21
N SER A 709 -60.33 -21.23 60.69
CA SER A 709 -60.98 -22.43 60.17
C SER A 709 -62.13 -22.08 59.22
N GLY A 710 -61.93 -22.30 57.92
CA GLY A 710 -63.00 -22.61 56.96
C GLY A 710 -63.85 -21.47 56.36
N GLN A 711 -63.48 -20.19 56.43
CA GLN A 711 -64.21 -19.11 55.73
C GLN A 711 -63.33 -18.28 54.80
N THR A 712 -63.90 -17.82 53.69
CA THR A 712 -63.32 -16.96 52.64
C THR A 712 -62.95 -15.54 53.11
N THR A 713 -62.96 -15.28 54.42
CA THR A 713 -62.57 -13.99 55.02
C THR A 713 -61.73 -14.22 56.27
N SER A 714 -60.49 -13.73 56.27
CA SER A 714 -59.61 -13.72 57.46
C SER A 714 -59.92 -12.48 58.29
N LYS A 715 -60.72 -12.65 59.35
CA LYS A 715 -61.14 -11.56 60.26
C LYS A 715 -60.18 -11.48 61.46
N ILE A 716 -59.77 -10.27 61.84
CA ILE A 716 -59.02 -9.99 63.09
C ILE A 716 -59.75 -8.81 63.77
N SER A 717 -59.96 -8.77 65.10
CA SER A 717 -60.97 -7.92 65.76
C SER A 717 -60.51 -6.75 66.66
N HIS A 718 -60.97 -5.50 66.46
CA HIS A 718 -60.78 -4.33 67.36
C HIS A 718 -62.07 -3.61 67.83
N ALA A 719 -62.40 -3.65 69.13
CA ALA A 719 -63.50 -2.87 69.71
C ALA A 719 -63.05 -1.41 69.94
N GLN A 720 -63.77 -0.42 69.43
CA GLN A 720 -63.61 0.95 69.89
C GLN A 720 -64.61 1.22 71.02
N SER A 721 -64.09 1.60 72.19
CA SER A 721 -64.89 2.30 73.20
C SER A 721 -65.11 3.73 72.71
N SER A 722 -66.36 4.17 72.72
CA SER A 722 -66.84 5.53 72.47
C SER A 722 -65.98 6.58 73.18
N GLY A 723 -65.09 7.25 72.44
CA GLY A 723 -64.21 8.28 72.99
C GLY A 723 -63.30 8.88 71.92
N ASN A 724 -63.55 10.14 71.58
CA ASN A 724 -62.86 10.93 70.56
C ASN A 724 -61.32 10.93 70.76
N ILE A 725 -60.58 10.14 69.95
CA ILE A 725 -59.12 10.15 69.90
C ILE A 725 -58.69 10.20 68.43
N THR A 726 -57.74 11.10 68.14
CA THR A 726 -57.08 11.32 66.85
C THR A 726 -56.74 10.01 66.13
N THR A 727 -57.42 9.73 65.02
CA THR A 727 -57.18 8.58 64.15
C THR A 727 -55.79 8.71 63.52
N ALA A 728 -54.91 7.74 63.74
CA ALA A 728 -53.72 7.62 62.91
C ALA A 728 -54.08 6.85 61.63
N PRO A 729 -53.55 7.26 60.47
CA PRO A 729 -54.01 6.72 59.22
C PRO A 729 -53.30 5.44 58.82
N CYS A 730 -53.99 4.58 58.06
CA CYS A 730 -53.44 3.29 57.64
C CYS A 730 -52.47 3.45 56.46
N CYS A 731 -51.35 2.75 56.54
CA CYS A 731 -50.38 2.61 55.46
C CYS A 731 -50.08 1.12 55.23
N ALA A 732 -50.09 0.67 53.99
CA ALA A 732 -49.79 -0.72 53.65
C ALA A 732 -49.13 -0.84 52.28
N ASP A 733 -48.21 -1.78 52.14
CA ASP A 733 -47.64 -2.19 50.86
C ASP A 733 -48.05 -3.64 50.61
N LEU A 734 -48.68 -3.92 49.47
CA LEU A 734 -49.24 -5.22 49.13
C LEU A 734 -48.72 -5.69 47.79
N PHE A 735 -48.01 -6.80 47.77
CA PHE A 735 -47.69 -7.54 46.56
C PHE A 735 -48.87 -8.42 46.17
N VAL A 736 -49.38 -8.25 44.97
CA VAL A 736 -50.49 -9.00 44.39
C VAL A 736 -49.97 -9.82 43.21
N TYR A 737 -50.12 -11.13 43.28
CA TYR A 737 -49.56 -12.08 42.33
C TYR A 737 -50.67 -12.58 41.38
N ALA A 738 -50.41 -12.46 40.09
CA ALA A 738 -51.26 -12.88 38.97
C ALA A 738 -52.76 -12.54 39.10
N PRO A 739 -53.15 -11.32 39.53
CA PRO A 739 -54.57 -10.98 39.73
C PRO A 739 -55.41 -11.04 38.43
N HIS A 740 -54.78 -10.92 37.27
CA HIS A 740 -55.45 -10.93 35.96
C HIS A 740 -55.79 -12.34 35.44
N ASP A 741 -55.24 -13.39 36.05
CA ASP A 741 -55.34 -14.76 35.54
C ASP A 741 -56.48 -15.53 36.22
N SER A 742 -57.45 -16.00 35.43
CA SER A 742 -58.58 -16.78 35.95
C SER A 742 -58.20 -18.21 36.36
N ALA A 743 -57.04 -18.71 35.95
CA ALA A 743 -56.57 -20.06 36.26
C ALA A 743 -55.78 -20.13 37.58
N THR A 744 -55.31 -19.01 38.12
CA THR A 744 -54.57 -18.94 39.37
C THR A 744 -55.34 -18.14 40.43
N ALA A 745 -55.17 -18.51 41.70
CA ALA A 745 -55.81 -17.75 42.78
C ALA A 745 -55.02 -16.45 43.02
N THR A 746 -55.71 -15.30 42.99
CA THR A 746 -55.12 -14.01 43.36
C THR A 746 -54.52 -14.12 44.76
N ARG A 747 -53.19 -14.11 44.84
CA ARG A 747 -52.46 -14.18 46.11
C ARG A 747 -51.95 -12.80 46.48
N ILE A 748 -52.16 -12.41 47.73
CA ILE A 748 -51.72 -11.11 48.25
C ILE A 748 -50.72 -11.38 49.37
N ILE A 749 -49.61 -10.65 49.38
CA ILE A 749 -48.65 -10.65 50.49
C ILE A 749 -48.37 -9.18 50.80
N GLY A 750 -48.66 -8.74 52.01
CA GLY A 750 -48.48 -7.34 52.36
C GLY A 750 -47.86 -7.13 53.72
N GLN A 751 -47.32 -5.94 53.90
CA GLN A 751 -46.96 -5.36 55.20
C GLN A 751 -47.90 -4.18 55.46
N SER A 752 -48.36 -4.02 56.69
CA SER A 752 -49.15 -2.86 57.07
C SER A 752 -48.54 -2.20 58.30
N SER A 753 -48.67 -0.88 58.41
CA SER A 753 -48.17 -0.12 59.54
C SER A 753 -49.19 0.92 59.98
N TYR A 754 -49.27 1.11 61.30
CA TYR A 754 -50.07 2.14 61.95
C TYR A 754 -49.14 3.07 62.70
N TYR A 755 -49.23 4.37 62.47
CA TYR A 755 -48.32 5.34 63.07
C TYR A 755 -48.89 5.88 64.38
N ARG A 756 -48.63 5.22 65.51
CA ARG A 756 -48.69 5.88 66.83
C ARG A 756 -47.27 6.21 67.26
N ALA A 757 -47.06 7.37 67.87
CA ALA A 757 -45.78 7.69 68.46
C ALA A 757 -45.42 6.60 69.51
N ASN A 758 -44.32 5.88 69.26
CA ASN A 758 -43.62 4.95 70.18
C ASN A 758 -44.02 3.46 70.23
N LEU A 759 -44.30 2.78 69.11
CA LEU A 759 -44.39 1.30 69.10
C LEU A 759 -43.76 0.64 67.85
N ALA A 760 -43.43 -0.65 67.95
CA ALA A 760 -42.68 -1.43 66.95
C ALA A 760 -43.52 -1.90 65.74
N ARG A 761 -42.88 -2.05 64.57
CA ARG A 761 -43.49 -2.60 63.34
C ARG A 761 -44.00 -4.04 63.57
N THR A 762 -45.19 -4.35 63.04
CA THR A 762 -45.77 -5.71 63.05
C THR A 762 -46.11 -6.11 61.61
N ASP A 763 -45.70 -7.32 61.21
CA ASP A 763 -45.98 -7.87 59.88
C ASP A 763 -47.30 -8.66 59.87
N LEU A 764 -48.11 -8.49 58.82
CA LEU A 764 -49.44 -9.08 58.67
C LEU A 764 -49.51 -9.94 57.39
N LEU A 765 -49.41 -11.26 57.51
CA LEU A 765 -49.59 -12.19 56.39
C LEU A 765 -51.08 -12.48 56.18
N ILE A 766 -51.66 -11.96 55.10
CA ILE A 766 -53.05 -12.23 54.70
C ILE A 766 -53.05 -13.23 53.55
N SER A 767 -53.65 -14.40 53.71
CA SER A 767 -53.94 -15.32 52.59
C SER A 767 -55.44 -15.30 52.30
N ALA A 768 -55.81 -14.89 51.10
CA ALA A 768 -57.17 -15.05 50.58
C ALA A 768 -57.06 -15.82 49.25
N THR A 769 -57.90 -16.82 49.05
CA THR A 769 -57.97 -17.63 47.82
C THR A 769 -59.37 -17.62 47.26
N SER A 770 -59.54 -17.05 46.07
CA SER A 770 -60.67 -17.30 45.15
C SER A 770 -60.16 -17.29 43.71
N ALA A 771 -60.67 -18.21 42.89
CA ALA A 771 -60.20 -18.45 41.51
C ALA A 771 -61.06 -17.69 40.49
N SER A 772 -60.89 -16.37 40.40
CA SER A 772 -61.51 -15.51 39.38
C SER A 772 -60.51 -14.49 38.86
N SER A 773 -60.57 -14.14 37.56
CA SER A 773 -59.74 -13.09 36.98
C SER A 773 -60.19 -11.73 37.50
N ASP A 774 -59.39 -11.15 38.38
CA ASP A 774 -59.68 -9.88 39.02
C ASP A 774 -58.81 -8.78 38.42
N VAL A 775 -59.35 -8.09 37.41
CA VAL A 775 -58.63 -7.02 36.68
C VAL A 775 -58.71 -5.65 37.37
N SER A 776 -59.58 -5.51 38.37
CA SER A 776 -59.84 -4.25 39.08
C SER A 776 -59.54 -4.36 40.58
N PHE A 777 -59.22 -3.22 41.20
CA PHE A 777 -58.99 -3.09 42.64
C PHE A 777 -59.86 -1.98 43.24
N LYS A 778 -60.43 -2.25 44.41
CA LYS A 778 -61.27 -1.32 45.16
C LYS A 778 -60.88 -1.30 46.64
N LEU A 779 -60.78 -0.11 47.18
CA LEU A 779 -60.59 0.17 48.60
C LEU A 779 -61.83 0.92 49.11
N ALA A 780 -62.57 0.35 50.05
CA ALA A 780 -63.80 0.94 50.57
C ALA A 780 -63.96 0.72 52.07
N SER A 781 -64.82 1.48 52.73
CA SER A 781 -65.26 1.14 54.08
C SER A 781 -66.37 0.08 54.01
N SER A 782 -66.47 -0.80 55.01
CA SER A 782 -67.61 -1.73 55.14
C SER A 782 -68.94 -1.00 55.31
N THR A 783 -68.89 0.20 55.91
CA THR A 783 -70.01 1.12 56.12
C THR A 783 -69.46 2.56 56.17
N GLY A 784 -70.15 3.55 55.59
CA GLY A 784 -69.69 4.94 55.59
C GLY A 784 -68.55 5.26 54.60
N ASN A 785 -67.78 6.33 54.87
CA ASN A 785 -66.75 6.85 53.96
C ASN A 785 -65.32 6.55 54.45
N ILE A 786 -64.37 6.56 53.51
CA ILE A 786 -62.92 6.59 53.74
C ILE A 786 -62.35 7.96 53.34
N GLY A 787 -61.35 8.45 54.07
CA GLY A 787 -60.66 9.70 53.75
C GLY A 787 -59.91 10.27 54.95
N ASN A 788 -58.89 11.10 54.71
CA ASN A 788 -58.05 11.70 55.75
C ASN A 788 -57.84 13.20 55.47
N SER A 789 -57.91 14.04 56.51
CA SER A 789 -57.72 15.51 56.44
C SER A 789 -56.25 15.96 56.56
N SER A 790 -55.30 15.04 56.70
CA SER A 790 -53.85 15.34 56.74
C SER A 790 -53.18 15.04 55.39
N LEU A 791 -52.30 15.94 54.96
CA LEU A 791 -51.80 16.05 53.59
C LEU A 791 -51.25 14.72 53.03
N ASN A 792 -51.78 14.31 51.87
CA ASN A 792 -51.19 13.34 50.92
C ASN A 792 -51.61 11.86 51.09
N ALA A 793 -52.89 11.61 51.41
CA ALA A 793 -53.49 10.29 51.38
C ALA A 793 -53.66 9.80 49.93
N ARG A 794 -53.14 8.62 49.63
CA ARG A 794 -53.07 8.08 48.25
C ARG A 794 -52.98 6.57 48.21
N VAL A 795 -53.53 6.00 47.15
CA VAL A 795 -53.32 4.60 46.78
C VAL A 795 -52.66 4.56 45.41
N THR A 796 -51.63 3.73 45.24
CA THR A 796 -50.92 3.59 43.96
C THR A 796 -50.67 2.13 43.64
N VAL A 797 -50.94 1.75 42.39
CA VAL A 797 -50.68 0.42 41.83
C VAL A 797 -49.46 0.50 40.90
N TYR A 798 -48.50 -0.39 41.09
CA TYR A 798 -47.31 -0.57 40.28
C TYR A 798 -47.26 -1.99 39.69
N GLY A 799 -46.77 -2.13 38.47
CA GLY A 799 -46.35 -3.40 37.88
C GLY A 799 -44.86 -3.63 38.09
N VAL A 800 -44.47 -4.87 38.38
CA VAL A 800 -43.06 -5.25 38.65
C VAL A 800 -42.52 -6.03 37.45
N SER A 801 -41.56 -5.46 36.71
CA SER A 801 -40.88 -6.16 35.61
C SER A 801 -39.78 -7.08 36.17
N HIS A 802 -39.65 -8.29 35.61
CA HIS A 802 -38.56 -9.21 35.95
C HIS A 802 -37.18 -8.68 35.53
#